data_AF-A0A1E4SN74-F1
#
_entry.id   AF-A0A1E4SN74-F1
#
_cell.length_a   1.000
_cell.length_b   1.000
_cell.length_c   1.000
_cell.angle_alpha   90.00
_cell.angle_beta   90.00
_cell.angle_gamma   90.00
#
_symmetry.space_group_name_H-M   'P 1'
#
loop_
_entity.id
_entity.type
_entity.pdbx_description
1 polymer ?
#
loop_
_entity_poly.entity_id
_entity_poly.type
_entity_poly.pdbx_seq_one_letter_code
_entity_poly.pdbx_strand_id
1 'polypeptide(L)'
;MEHSGKRSRDEFEADQFAQQPYDDESKRQHIDPAQELINNVCKDIRRLGENPNIVNQVDDVSYISNPIVAEFEKIDKLRNSILSTIYAVVIEQPQKINAVSNLILICNAKNFVVAKYVIEYLHAKAQKMLDSIGDDKEADTQSKLPEEDAGVFNNIKSILKLFATLSPIIENHSVVNLFRQFLTLAIDLQNETPETRNGLAEGIFYNVLISIPYLFSNISPASSEELVSKVNELVELAKDFKIVEISHVLLQPFDSKSNNYELPYEPKKIIDLILPVIIALQGEDKSWNPFLNEDSSSKLFLNFNELVQPIVDEALKFNTVSNEVVKHQVPQLSLPEISKLKTYIPTGSIDKLWYSNPRVLFQVYNSTEYETVPQIDTYIGLFFKDLSFDILTNLSFNKTEASIQLSILDLYFNKNLFAPPGSSIDQLKSIHADNESGVNQPPLSTWKVEDIAVESILTMIFQLPITLHHEIYYYTVLIACCRESPESIAPVFGRAIRYFYNNLETLDYELKIRFLDWMTTQISNFEFSWKWDEWVNDSKKFKNLKYHPKRSFIKNLIAKEIRLSNKNRIKDSFVTLNPETSEVVTIDEFHQYLNISLFENESKYIIDYDTELYGDDSQVKELLAKLYFEKKNALAEKSIVGAQEEIFFNYSNPELPLHQISSKVYDFVSAHWKTNSEFSDLYKEILTGVQTLPNINAERFIINLFFQTYAYIGSRSIYSVVSVLSRDINKLKYLSGSEITYGDDEAKFESLELTPEQVENRQVWIIEAIFRIWSHQPQVVFLVLEYLIEFEILKPEFLIPKTLSLSTNLLIENVSCMESINRILNNFHTSNPEQFKKLFLIVVNSIVRNLNLISQSLNVPNNETITIQKEFDEEDLDLQKNINNQWLYYEYKGLLKSYIRKYLKSDADYFEGVKEELQSIENELVLLDVLSWLN
;
A
#
# COMPACT_ATOMS: atom_id res chain seq x y z
N MET A 1 -43.74 6.58 11.87
CA MET A 1 -43.47 7.88 12.52
C MET A 1 -41.97 8.14 12.36
N GLU A 2 -41.65 9.36 11.94
CA GLU A 2 -40.32 10.00 11.86
C GLU A 2 -39.24 9.34 10.98
N HIS A 3 -39.30 9.67 9.68
CA HIS A 3 -38.14 9.73 8.81
C HIS A 3 -37.35 11.01 9.09
N SER A 4 -36.04 10.91 9.33
CA SER A 4 -35.10 12.01 9.11
C SER A 4 -33.84 11.44 8.44
N GLY A 5 -33.45 12.02 7.31
CA GLY A 5 -32.32 11.54 6.53
C GLY A 5 -32.39 11.88 5.04
N LYS A 6 -32.92 13.05 4.69
CA LYS A 6 -32.67 13.67 3.39
C LYS A 6 -31.98 14.99 3.67
N ARG A 7 -30.67 15.05 3.43
CA ARG A 7 -29.94 16.31 3.37
C ARG A 7 -30.52 17.15 2.24
N SER A 8 -30.79 18.41 2.53
CA SER A 8 -31.36 19.37 1.57
C SER A 8 -30.31 19.76 0.53
N ARG A 9 -30.73 20.10 -0.69
CA ARG A 9 -29.85 20.64 -1.74
C ARG A 9 -29.13 21.92 -1.30
N ASP A 10 -29.71 22.64 -0.34
CA ASP A 10 -29.10 23.84 0.26
C ASP A 10 -27.92 23.51 1.21
N GLU A 11 -27.86 22.30 1.76
CA GLU A 11 -26.67 21.84 2.52
C GLU A 11 -25.51 21.45 1.59
N PHE A 12 -25.80 21.16 0.32
CA PHE A 12 -24.77 20.86 -0.69
C PHE A 12 -24.18 22.13 -1.32
N GLU A 13 -24.97 23.22 -1.41
CA GLU A 13 -24.50 24.50 -1.93
C GLU A 13 -23.68 25.30 -0.90
N ALA A 14 -23.82 25.03 0.40
CA ALA A 14 -23.00 25.65 1.45
C ALA A 14 -21.53 25.17 1.44
N ASP A 15 -21.27 23.94 0.98
CA ASP A 15 -19.91 23.36 0.93
C ASP A 15 -19.17 23.64 -0.39
N GLN A 16 -19.87 24.05 -1.46
CA GLN A 16 -19.25 24.34 -2.77
C GLN A 16 -18.87 25.81 -2.99
N PHE A 17 -19.22 26.70 -2.04
CA PHE A 17 -18.76 28.09 -2.03
C PHE A 17 -18.01 28.44 -0.74
N ALA A 18 -17.19 27.50 -0.23
CA ALA A 18 -15.99 27.89 0.49
C ALA A 18 -14.98 28.51 -0.51
N GLN A 19 -15.38 29.64 -1.11
CA GLN A 19 -14.41 30.62 -1.57
C GLN A 19 -13.45 30.81 -0.40
N GLN A 20 -12.16 30.61 -0.67
CA GLN A 20 -11.11 31.18 0.17
C GLN A 20 -11.59 32.57 0.59
N PRO A 21 -11.53 32.92 1.89
CA PRO A 21 -11.69 34.32 2.21
C PRO A 21 -10.56 35.01 1.46
N TYR A 22 -10.93 35.72 0.39
CA TYR A 22 -10.14 36.86 -0.06
C TYR A 22 -9.83 37.61 1.22
N ASP A 23 -8.53 37.75 1.51
CA ASP A 23 -8.00 38.62 2.55
C ASP A 23 -8.56 40.02 2.31
N ASP A 24 -9.75 40.27 2.86
CA ASP A 24 -10.23 41.62 3.08
C ASP A 24 -9.35 42.13 4.22
N GLU A 25 -8.44 43.07 3.92
CA GLU A 25 -7.51 43.73 4.83
C GLU A 25 -8.24 44.55 5.93
N SER A 26 -9.26 44.00 6.57
CA SER A 26 -10.12 44.69 7.52
C SER A 26 -10.04 44.06 8.92
N LYS A 27 -9.20 44.71 9.73
CA LYS A 27 -9.03 44.59 11.19
C LYS A 27 -8.29 43.32 11.66
N ARG A 28 -6.95 43.42 11.70
CA ARG A 28 -6.09 42.59 12.57
C ARG A 28 -6.73 42.51 13.95
N GLN A 29 -7.26 41.35 14.33
CA GLN A 29 -7.61 41.08 15.72
C GLN A 29 -6.34 41.28 16.54
N HIS A 30 -6.44 42.03 17.64
CA HIS A 30 -5.31 42.23 18.55
C HIS A 30 -5.03 40.89 19.24
N ILE A 31 -4.13 40.09 18.66
CA ILE A 31 -3.63 38.87 19.30
C ILE A 31 -2.86 39.31 20.54
N ASP A 32 -2.99 38.56 21.64
CA ASP A 32 -2.20 38.78 22.86
C ASP A 32 -0.70 38.69 22.51
N PRO A 33 0.13 39.70 22.84
CA PRO A 33 1.56 39.69 22.53
C PRO A 33 2.29 38.41 22.98
N ALA A 34 1.87 37.80 24.09
CA ALA A 34 2.43 36.53 24.54
C ALA A 34 2.06 35.36 23.60
N GLN A 35 0.83 35.33 23.09
CA GLN A 35 0.39 34.32 22.12
C GLN A 35 1.05 34.52 20.75
N GLU A 36 1.25 35.77 20.33
CA GLU A 36 1.98 36.09 19.10
C GLU A 36 3.44 35.61 19.19
N LEU A 37 4.11 35.88 20.32
CA LEU A 37 5.45 35.38 20.58
C LEU A 37 5.52 33.85 20.52
N ILE A 38 4.57 33.15 21.16
CA ILE A 38 4.49 31.67 21.12
C ILE A 38 4.37 31.19 19.67
N ASN A 39 3.44 31.76 18.91
CA ASN A 39 3.20 31.34 17.53
C ASN A 39 4.44 31.55 16.65
N ASN A 40 5.14 32.67 16.82
CA ASN A 40 6.36 32.98 16.08
C ASN A 40 7.49 32.02 16.44
N VAL A 41 7.80 31.86 17.73
CA VAL A 41 8.89 30.97 18.19
C VAL A 41 8.62 29.51 17.76
N CYS A 42 7.40 29.00 17.96
CA CYS A 42 7.05 27.64 17.55
C CYS A 42 7.06 27.45 16.02
N LYS A 43 6.75 28.50 15.24
CA LYS A 43 6.89 28.48 13.79
C LYS A 43 8.36 28.46 13.38
N ASP A 44 9.21 29.24 14.02
CA ASP A 44 10.62 29.33 13.69
C ASP A 44 11.36 28.03 14.06
N ILE A 45 11.05 27.41 15.21
CA ILE A 45 11.56 26.08 15.58
C ILE A 45 11.22 25.04 14.51
N ARG A 46 10.00 25.08 13.97
CA ARG A 46 9.57 24.15 12.92
C ARG A 46 10.30 24.36 11.60
N ARG A 47 10.89 25.53 11.33
CA ARG A 47 11.60 25.86 10.08
C ARG A 47 13.12 25.72 10.17
N LEU A 48 13.63 25.28 11.31
CA LEU A 48 15.07 25.10 11.50
C LEU A 48 15.64 24.14 10.44
N GLY A 49 16.75 24.55 9.82
CA GLY A 49 17.49 23.77 8.82
C GLY A 49 16.98 23.90 7.38
N GLU A 50 15.89 24.63 7.12
CA GLU A 50 15.33 24.80 5.76
C GLU A 50 16.09 25.83 4.90
N ASN A 51 17.05 26.55 5.48
CA ASN A 51 17.86 27.54 4.77
C ASN A 51 19.06 26.87 4.10
N PRO A 52 19.29 26.98 2.78
CA PRO A 52 20.41 26.30 2.12
C PRO A 52 21.79 26.83 2.53
N ASN A 53 21.89 27.99 3.19
CA ASN A 53 23.16 28.54 3.65
C ASN A 53 23.38 28.23 5.14
N ILE A 54 24.42 27.43 5.43
CA ILE A 54 24.77 26.98 6.79
C ILE A 54 25.04 28.17 7.75
N VAL A 55 25.69 29.24 7.27
CA VAL A 55 25.95 30.43 8.10
C VAL A 55 24.64 31.08 8.53
N ASN A 56 23.72 31.27 7.57
CA ASN A 56 22.41 31.82 7.86
C ASN A 56 21.60 30.88 8.78
N GLN A 57 21.72 29.55 8.63
CA GLN A 57 21.07 28.62 9.56
C GLN A 57 21.54 28.85 11.01
N VAL A 58 22.83 29.08 11.22
CA VAL A 58 23.39 29.33 12.56
C VAL A 58 22.94 30.69 13.09
N ASP A 59 22.89 31.71 12.24
CA ASP A 59 22.36 33.04 12.59
C ASP A 59 20.87 32.97 12.98
N ASP A 60 20.06 32.23 12.21
CA ASP A 60 18.65 31.98 12.48
C ASP A 60 18.49 31.30 13.86
N VAL A 61 19.27 30.25 14.14
CA VAL A 61 19.27 29.58 15.45
C VAL A 61 19.64 30.55 16.58
N SER A 62 20.67 31.36 16.40
CA SER A 62 21.09 32.36 17.39
C SER A 62 20.01 33.42 17.63
N TYR A 63 19.34 33.88 16.57
CA TYR A 63 18.23 34.81 16.65
C TYR A 63 17.05 34.22 17.42
N ILE A 64 16.63 32.99 17.10
CA ILE A 64 15.52 32.28 17.74
C ILE A 64 15.80 32.02 19.23
N SER A 65 17.06 31.77 19.60
CA SER A 65 17.42 31.50 21.00
C SER A 65 17.20 32.70 21.94
N ASN A 66 17.25 33.94 21.44
CA ASN A 66 17.12 35.15 22.27
C ASN A 66 15.75 35.29 22.94
N PRO A 67 14.61 35.29 22.21
CA PRO A 67 13.29 35.36 22.83
C PRO A 67 12.98 34.15 23.70
N ILE A 68 13.49 32.96 23.34
CA ILE A 68 13.36 31.76 24.17
C ILE A 68 13.99 32.04 25.53
N VAL A 69 15.28 32.33 25.57
CA VAL A 69 16.04 32.53 26.82
C VAL A 69 15.45 33.67 27.67
N ALA A 70 15.00 34.76 27.03
CA ALA A 70 14.46 35.91 27.74
C ALA A 70 13.14 35.63 28.47
N GLU A 71 12.27 34.79 27.90
CA GLU A 71 10.88 34.64 28.37
C GLU A 71 10.53 33.22 28.88
N PHE A 72 11.42 32.23 28.71
CA PHE A 72 11.17 30.82 29.04
C PHE A 72 10.74 30.58 30.50
N GLU A 73 11.39 31.24 31.45
CA GLU A 73 11.08 31.10 32.88
C GLU A 73 9.90 31.98 33.31
N LYS A 74 9.57 33.00 32.53
CA LYS A 74 8.52 33.99 32.86
C LYS A 74 7.14 33.56 32.39
N ILE A 75 7.05 32.84 31.27
CA ILE A 75 5.77 32.50 30.63
C ILE A 75 5.61 30.98 30.54
N ASP A 76 4.84 30.38 31.46
CA ASP A 76 4.60 28.93 31.50
C ASP A 76 3.99 28.38 30.20
N LYS A 77 3.06 29.13 29.58
CA LYS A 77 2.45 28.74 28.30
C LYS A 77 3.49 28.65 27.18
N LEU A 78 4.44 29.59 27.14
CA LEU A 78 5.53 29.60 26.17
C LEU A 78 6.45 28.41 26.40
N ARG A 79 6.89 28.20 27.65
CA ARG A 79 7.70 27.03 28.02
C ARG A 79 7.06 25.74 27.57
N ASN A 80 5.80 25.51 27.94
CA ASN A 80 5.08 24.28 27.58
C ASN A 80 4.95 24.11 26.06
N SER A 81 4.67 25.19 25.32
CA SER A 81 4.53 25.15 23.86
C SER A 81 5.86 24.88 23.16
N ILE A 82 6.96 25.46 23.63
CA ILE A 82 8.30 25.19 23.10
C ILE A 82 8.68 23.73 23.36
N LEU A 83 8.52 23.24 24.59
CA LEU A 83 8.83 21.85 24.95
C LEU A 83 8.02 20.84 24.12
N SER A 84 6.71 21.09 23.93
CA SER A 84 5.88 20.22 23.08
C SER A 84 6.26 20.32 21.61
N THR A 85 6.64 21.51 21.12
CA THR A 85 7.06 21.70 19.71
C THR A 85 8.39 21.00 19.43
N ILE A 86 9.38 21.12 20.34
CA ILE A 86 10.65 20.40 20.23
C ILE A 86 10.41 18.90 20.20
N TYR A 87 9.59 18.37 21.11
CA TYR A 87 9.22 16.95 21.11
C TYR A 87 8.57 16.52 19.79
N ALA A 88 7.58 17.28 19.30
CA ALA A 88 6.92 16.98 18.03
C ALA A 88 7.91 16.96 16.86
N VAL A 89 8.78 17.98 16.74
CA VAL A 89 9.80 18.04 15.67
C VAL A 89 10.78 16.87 15.75
N VAL A 90 11.19 16.45 16.95
CA VAL A 90 12.13 15.32 17.12
C VAL A 90 11.50 13.99 16.69
N ILE A 91 10.21 13.78 16.99
CA ILE A 91 9.50 12.54 16.63
C ILE A 91 9.07 12.54 15.16
N GLU A 92 8.46 13.63 14.70
CA GLU A 92 7.83 13.73 13.38
C GLU A 92 8.81 14.11 12.26
N GLN A 93 9.87 14.84 12.59
CA GLN A 93 10.86 15.37 11.64
C GLN A 93 12.30 15.12 12.11
N PRO A 94 12.70 13.84 12.29
CA PRO A 94 14.00 13.48 12.86
C PRO A 94 15.22 13.99 12.06
N GLN A 95 15.05 14.39 10.81
CA GLN A 95 16.09 15.05 10.00
C GLN A 95 16.53 16.38 10.61
N LYS A 96 15.65 17.04 11.38
CA LYS A 96 15.92 18.33 12.04
C LYS A 96 16.65 18.20 13.38
N ILE A 97 16.92 16.98 13.86
CA ILE A 97 17.52 16.74 15.19
C ILE A 97 18.82 17.54 15.41
N ASN A 98 19.71 17.60 14.42
CA ASN A 98 20.97 18.34 14.56
C ASN A 98 20.75 19.86 14.68
N ALA A 99 19.83 20.42 13.89
CA ALA A 99 19.50 21.84 13.96
C ALA A 99 18.84 22.22 15.29
N VAL A 100 17.93 21.36 15.79
CA VAL A 100 17.31 21.50 17.12
C VAL A 100 18.36 21.38 18.22
N SER A 101 19.31 20.47 18.08
CA SER A 101 20.42 20.30 19.02
C SER A 101 21.26 21.58 19.14
N ASN A 102 21.61 22.21 18.02
CA ASN A 102 22.36 23.47 18.02
C ASN A 102 21.60 24.60 18.74
N LEU A 103 20.28 24.69 18.56
CA LEU A 103 19.45 25.63 19.31
C LEU A 103 19.53 25.37 20.81
N ILE A 104 19.47 24.11 21.24
CA ILE A 104 19.55 23.74 22.65
C ILE A 104 20.94 24.04 23.21
N LEU A 105 22.02 23.80 22.46
CA LEU A 105 23.40 24.10 22.88
C LEU A 105 23.61 25.61 23.07
N ILE A 106 23.14 26.46 22.15
CA ILE A 106 23.21 27.92 22.28
C ILE A 106 22.33 28.41 23.44
N CYS A 107 21.11 27.87 23.57
CA CYS A 107 20.25 28.16 24.71
C CYS A 107 20.92 27.77 26.03
N ASN A 108 21.64 26.64 26.09
CA ASN A 108 22.35 26.21 27.30
C ASN A 108 23.43 27.21 27.71
N ALA A 109 24.19 27.72 26.75
CA ALA A 109 25.23 28.72 26.98
C ALA A 109 24.68 30.06 27.48
N LYS A 110 23.49 30.46 27.01
CA LYS A 110 22.81 31.70 27.41
C LYS A 110 22.01 31.55 28.72
N ASN A 111 21.26 30.47 28.87
CA ASN A 111 20.50 30.09 30.05
C ASN A 111 20.33 28.55 30.11
N PHE A 112 21.15 27.90 30.94
CA PHE A 112 21.18 26.45 31.10
C PHE A 112 19.83 25.84 31.57
N VAL A 113 18.94 26.65 32.15
CA VAL A 113 17.60 26.21 32.57
C VAL A 113 16.81 25.70 31.36
N VAL A 114 16.92 26.33 30.19
CA VAL A 114 16.21 25.90 28.98
C VAL A 114 16.58 24.47 28.61
N ALA A 115 17.88 24.17 28.54
CA ALA A 115 18.39 22.84 28.20
C ALA A 115 18.00 21.80 29.27
N LYS A 116 18.07 22.17 30.56
CA LYS A 116 17.62 21.32 31.67
C LYS A 116 16.17 20.88 31.48
N TYR A 117 15.24 21.83 31.26
CA TYR A 117 13.82 21.52 31.08
C TYR A 117 13.56 20.71 29.81
N VAL A 118 14.30 20.94 28.72
CA VAL A 118 14.18 20.13 27.49
C VAL A 118 14.59 18.68 27.75
N ILE A 119 15.73 18.46 28.41
CA ILE A 119 16.23 17.12 28.75
C ILE A 119 15.25 16.41 29.70
N GLU A 120 14.81 17.06 30.77
CA GLU A 120 13.85 16.50 31.73
C GLU A 120 12.51 16.18 31.07
N TYR A 121 12.02 17.05 30.18
CA TYR A 121 10.76 16.84 29.46
C TYR A 121 10.84 15.65 28.52
N LEU A 122 11.89 15.56 27.71
CA LEU A 122 12.10 14.44 26.79
C LEU A 122 12.34 13.12 27.52
N HIS A 123 13.08 13.15 28.63
CA HIS A 123 13.25 11.98 29.49
C HIS A 123 11.91 11.53 30.06
N ALA A 124 11.09 12.46 30.58
CA ALA A 124 9.76 12.16 31.09
C ALA A 124 8.83 11.61 29.99
N LYS A 125 8.96 12.08 28.75
CA LYS A 125 8.23 11.51 27.60
C LYS A 125 8.68 10.09 27.31
N ALA A 126 9.98 9.83 27.20
CA ALA A 126 10.52 8.49 26.99
C ALA A 126 10.09 7.53 28.10
N GLN A 127 10.19 7.94 29.37
CA GLN A 127 9.75 7.14 30.50
C GLN A 127 8.25 6.85 30.45
N LYS A 128 7.41 7.86 30.16
CA LYS A 128 5.96 7.67 30.01
C LYS A 128 5.62 6.66 28.91
N MET A 129 6.39 6.63 27.82
CA MET A 129 6.19 5.66 26.74
C MET A 129 6.55 4.25 27.18
N LEU A 130 7.66 4.08 27.91
CA LEU A 130 8.03 2.80 28.52
C LEU A 130 7.01 2.33 29.56
N ASP A 131 6.52 3.25 30.40
CA ASP A 131 5.53 2.96 31.44
C ASP A 131 4.21 2.48 30.84
N SER A 132 3.88 2.90 29.61
CA SER A 132 2.68 2.46 28.90
C SER A 132 2.75 1.01 28.38
N ILE A 133 3.93 0.37 28.45
CA ILE A 133 4.13 -1.02 28.03
C ILE A 133 3.58 -1.95 29.12
N GLY A 134 2.54 -2.70 28.77
CA GLY A 134 1.91 -3.68 29.66
C GLY A 134 0.75 -3.13 30.49
N ASP A 135 0.32 -1.89 30.25
CA ASP A 135 -1.04 -1.50 30.59
C ASP A 135 -1.96 -2.27 29.63
N ASP A 136 -2.78 -3.18 30.16
CA ASP A 136 -3.87 -3.81 29.43
C ASP A 136 -4.81 -2.70 28.94
N LYS A 137 -4.50 -2.11 27.79
CA LYS A 137 -5.55 -1.61 26.92
C LYS A 137 -6.28 -2.87 26.49
N GLU A 138 -7.22 -3.34 27.32
CA GLU A 138 -8.35 -4.13 26.85
C GLU A 138 -8.69 -3.54 25.50
N ALA A 139 -8.61 -4.37 24.46
CA ALA A 139 -8.96 -3.98 23.12
C ALA A 139 -10.39 -3.46 23.20
N ASP A 140 -10.54 -2.14 23.35
CA ASP A 140 -11.79 -1.43 23.27
C ASP A 140 -12.13 -1.50 21.77
N THR A 141 -12.65 -2.67 21.37
CA THR A 141 -13.02 -3.08 20.01
C THR A 141 -14.17 -2.24 19.44
N GLN A 142 -14.38 -1.04 19.98
CA GLN A 142 -15.35 -0.08 19.51
C GLN A 142 -14.68 1.29 19.41
N SER A 143 -14.41 1.71 18.16
CA SER A 143 -14.40 3.12 17.72
C SER A 143 -13.19 4.03 18.02
N LYS A 144 -11.99 3.50 18.29
CA LYS A 144 -10.77 4.31 18.08
C LYS A 144 -10.03 3.79 16.85
N LEU A 145 -9.98 4.63 15.81
CA LEU A 145 -9.04 4.46 14.71
C LEU A 145 -7.65 4.17 15.33
N PRO A 146 -6.91 3.16 14.85
CA PRO A 146 -5.57 2.90 15.35
C PRO A 146 -4.79 4.22 15.29
N GLU A 147 -4.19 4.63 16.42
CA GLU A 147 -3.33 5.82 16.43
C GLU A 147 -2.23 5.60 15.38
N GLU A 148 -2.21 6.46 14.36
CA GLU A 148 -1.24 6.42 13.27
C GLU A 148 0.13 6.88 13.81
N ASP A 149 0.82 5.98 14.50
CA ASP A 149 2.10 6.20 15.17
C ASP A 149 3.12 5.11 14.78
N ALA A 150 4.41 5.45 14.78
CA ALA A 150 5.48 4.49 14.49
C ALA A 150 5.67 3.44 15.59
N GLY A 151 5.42 3.81 16.85
CA GLY A 151 5.51 2.92 18.01
C GLY A 151 6.46 3.42 19.09
N VAL A 152 6.38 2.78 20.26
CA VAL A 152 7.12 3.18 21.47
C VAL A 152 8.62 3.16 21.25
N PHE A 153 9.17 2.04 20.77
CA PHE A 153 10.61 1.89 20.63
C PHE A 153 11.15 2.69 19.44
N ASN A 154 10.38 2.79 18.34
CA ASN A 154 10.75 3.66 17.23
C ASN A 154 10.76 5.15 17.61
N ASN A 155 9.82 5.61 18.43
CA ASN A 155 9.83 7.01 18.86
C ASN A 155 10.92 7.29 19.91
N ILE A 156 11.21 6.33 20.78
CA ILE A 156 12.35 6.42 21.72
C ILE A 156 13.68 6.51 20.94
N LYS A 157 13.83 5.82 19.79
CA LYS A 157 14.98 5.96 18.89
C LYS A 157 15.27 7.44 18.56
N SER A 158 14.25 8.22 18.19
CA SER A 158 14.42 9.65 17.88
C SER A 158 14.82 10.49 19.09
N ILE A 159 14.32 10.16 20.28
CA ILE A 159 14.76 10.80 21.53
C ILE A 159 16.23 10.46 21.84
N LEU A 160 16.64 9.19 21.65
CA LEU A 160 18.02 8.75 21.80
C LEU A 160 18.95 9.45 20.81
N LYS A 161 18.54 9.62 19.55
CA LYS A 161 19.25 10.41 18.53
C LYS A 161 19.46 11.84 19.02
N LEU A 162 18.43 12.52 19.54
CA LEU A 162 18.58 13.87 20.09
C LEU A 162 19.52 13.91 21.30
N PHE A 163 19.33 13.03 22.29
CA PHE A 163 20.22 12.96 23.45
C PHE A 163 21.68 12.70 23.05
N ALA A 164 21.91 11.88 22.04
CA ALA A 164 23.24 11.61 21.51
C ALA A 164 23.92 12.89 20.99
N THR A 165 23.20 13.73 20.24
CA THR A 165 23.73 15.02 19.77
C THR A 165 23.98 16.04 20.88
N LEU A 166 23.32 15.90 22.03
CA LEU A 166 23.49 16.76 23.21
C LEU A 166 24.64 16.29 24.13
N SER A 167 25.40 15.26 23.74
CA SER A 167 26.56 14.75 24.49
C SER A 167 27.53 15.84 25.03
N PRO A 168 27.82 16.96 24.32
CA PRO A 168 28.69 18.02 24.85
C PRO A 168 28.22 18.67 26.16
N ILE A 169 26.91 18.72 26.38
CA ILE A 169 26.28 19.32 27.58
C ILE A 169 25.76 18.25 28.55
N ILE A 170 26.14 16.99 28.38
CA ILE A 170 25.73 15.89 29.26
C ILE A 170 26.93 15.40 30.08
N GLU A 171 26.72 15.19 31.38
CA GLU A 171 27.76 14.73 32.30
C GLU A 171 28.21 13.30 32.00
N ASN A 172 29.52 13.07 32.04
CA ASN A 172 30.17 11.74 31.98
C ASN A 172 29.77 10.87 30.78
N HIS A 173 29.26 11.48 29.71
CA HIS A 173 28.66 10.77 28.57
C HIS A 173 27.57 9.77 29.01
N SER A 174 26.73 10.13 30.00
CA SER A 174 25.72 9.23 30.58
C SER A 174 24.71 8.70 29.54
N VAL A 175 24.55 9.39 28.40
CA VAL A 175 23.77 8.90 27.25
C VAL A 175 24.23 7.53 26.78
N VAL A 176 25.53 7.24 26.77
CA VAL A 176 26.07 5.92 26.39
C VAL A 176 25.49 4.81 27.28
N ASN A 177 25.18 5.10 28.54
CA ASN A 177 24.54 4.14 29.43
C ASN A 177 23.07 3.86 29.05
N LEU A 178 22.36 4.82 28.44
CA LEU A 178 21.02 4.57 27.90
C LEU A 178 21.08 3.61 26.71
N PHE A 179 22.01 3.85 25.77
CA PHE A 179 22.26 2.93 24.66
C PHE A 179 22.60 1.52 25.17
N ARG A 180 23.46 1.42 26.20
CA ARG A 180 23.80 0.14 26.84
C ARG A 180 22.57 -0.54 27.45
N GLN A 181 21.70 0.20 28.15
CA GLN A 181 20.47 -0.34 28.73
C GLN A 181 19.57 -1.00 27.68
N PHE A 182 19.28 -0.29 26.59
CA PHE A 182 18.43 -0.84 25.52
C PHE A 182 19.11 -1.99 24.76
N LEU A 183 20.43 -1.91 24.54
CA LEU A 183 21.17 -2.98 23.88
C LEU A 183 21.18 -4.26 24.72
N THR A 184 21.44 -4.14 26.03
CA THR A 184 21.36 -5.26 26.96
C THR A 184 19.95 -5.83 27.01
N LEU A 185 18.91 -4.98 27.05
CA LEU A 185 17.52 -5.45 26.99
C LEU A 185 17.24 -6.27 25.71
N ALA A 186 17.70 -5.80 24.55
CA ALA A 186 17.54 -6.54 23.29
C ALA A 186 18.24 -7.90 23.33
N ILE A 187 19.48 -7.94 23.81
CA ILE A 187 20.26 -9.17 23.96
C ILE A 187 19.56 -10.15 24.91
N ASP A 188 19.12 -9.68 26.08
CA ASP A 188 18.45 -10.51 27.08
C ASP A 188 17.12 -11.05 26.55
N LEU A 189 16.32 -10.22 25.85
CA LEU A 189 15.07 -10.65 25.22
C LEU A 189 15.25 -11.76 24.18
N GLN A 190 16.32 -11.70 23.38
CA GLN A 190 16.62 -12.73 22.39
C GLN A 190 17.23 -13.99 23.05
N ASN A 191 17.97 -13.83 24.14
CA ASN A 191 18.54 -14.94 24.91
C ASN A 191 17.51 -15.72 25.73
N GLU A 192 16.34 -15.14 26.02
CA GLU A 192 15.22 -15.88 26.60
C GLU A 192 14.63 -16.92 25.65
N THR A 193 14.72 -16.68 24.34
CA THR A 193 14.30 -17.62 23.30
C THR A 193 15.40 -17.79 22.25
N PRO A 194 16.53 -18.46 22.57
CA PRO A 194 17.72 -18.47 21.70
C PRO A 194 17.51 -19.12 20.33
N GLU A 195 16.51 -19.98 20.19
CA GLU A 195 16.22 -20.76 18.99
C GLU A 195 15.10 -20.15 18.14
N THR A 196 14.36 -19.17 18.66
CA THR A 196 13.27 -18.52 17.94
C THR A 196 13.51 -17.02 17.83
N ARG A 197 13.15 -16.45 16.69
CA ARG A 197 13.28 -15.01 16.46
C ARG A 197 12.42 -14.24 17.46
N ASN A 198 13.01 -13.26 18.13
CA ASN A 198 12.28 -12.25 18.90
C ASN A 198 12.26 -10.92 18.13
N GLY A 199 11.14 -10.63 17.45
CA GLY A 199 11.03 -9.44 16.59
C GLY A 199 11.12 -8.11 17.34
N LEU A 200 10.70 -8.08 18.62
CA LEU A 200 10.86 -6.90 19.47
C LEU A 200 12.34 -6.66 19.79
N ALA A 201 13.07 -7.73 20.12
CA ALA A 201 14.50 -7.67 20.39
C ALA A 201 15.28 -7.14 19.17
N GLU A 202 14.98 -7.64 17.97
CA GLU A 202 15.59 -7.14 16.72
C GLU A 202 15.31 -5.65 16.49
N GLY A 203 14.07 -5.20 16.73
CA GLY A 203 13.69 -3.79 16.57
C GLY A 203 14.45 -2.87 17.53
N ILE A 204 14.56 -3.26 18.81
CA ILE A 204 15.33 -2.50 19.82
C ILE A 204 16.81 -2.48 19.44
N PHE A 205 17.38 -3.63 19.08
CA PHE A 205 18.78 -3.76 18.66
C PHE A 205 19.09 -2.84 17.47
N TYR A 206 18.26 -2.88 16.42
CA TYR A 206 18.40 -2.02 15.26
C TYR A 206 18.31 -0.53 15.63
N ASN A 207 17.29 -0.14 16.40
CA ASN A 207 17.06 1.26 16.81
C ASN A 207 18.24 1.84 17.59
N VAL A 208 18.87 1.04 18.46
CA VAL A 208 20.08 1.44 19.19
C VAL A 208 21.24 1.65 18.20
N LEU A 209 21.55 0.65 17.38
CA LEU A 209 22.70 0.68 16.49
C LEU A 209 22.64 1.79 15.45
N ILE A 210 21.48 1.99 14.79
CA ILE A 210 21.32 3.04 13.79
C ILE A 210 21.49 4.44 14.41
N SER A 211 21.28 4.58 15.71
CA SER A 211 21.37 5.85 16.44
C SER A 211 22.76 6.15 16.99
N ILE A 212 23.68 5.16 17.08
CA ILE A 212 25.02 5.34 17.64
C ILE A 212 25.78 6.50 16.98
N PRO A 213 25.83 6.63 15.64
CA PRO A 213 26.63 7.68 15.01
C PRO A 213 26.24 9.11 15.37
N TYR A 214 24.99 9.36 15.82
CA TYR A 214 24.58 10.68 16.31
C TYR A 214 25.38 11.15 17.53
N LEU A 215 26.02 10.24 18.28
CA LEU A 215 26.91 10.58 19.39
C LEU A 215 28.08 11.44 18.92
N PHE A 216 28.47 11.37 17.66
CA PHE A 216 29.61 12.10 17.10
C PHE A 216 29.22 13.41 16.40
N SER A 217 27.93 13.77 16.31
CA SER A 217 27.49 14.91 15.48
C SER A 217 28.04 16.27 15.91
N ASN A 218 28.05 16.56 17.22
CA ASN A 218 28.39 17.89 17.77
C ASN A 218 29.63 17.84 18.68
N ILE A 219 30.55 16.91 18.43
CA ILE A 219 31.72 16.70 19.29
C ILE A 219 32.98 17.22 18.62
N SER A 220 33.82 17.90 19.40
CA SER A 220 35.16 18.32 18.95
C SER A 220 36.14 17.15 19.03
N PRO A 221 37.03 16.97 18.04
CA PRO A 221 38.09 15.95 18.06
C PRO A 221 38.94 15.96 19.34
N ALA A 222 39.13 17.12 19.98
CA ALA A 222 39.89 17.25 21.22
C ALA A 222 39.20 16.61 22.45
N SER A 223 37.91 16.30 22.35
CA SER A 223 37.07 15.80 23.45
C SER A 223 36.51 14.39 23.20
N SER A 224 36.99 13.70 22.16
CA SER A 224 36.37 12.48 21.64
C SER A 224 36.95 11.17 22.22
N GLU A 225 38.16 11.16 22.78
CA GLU A 225 38.85 9.91 23.17
C GLU A 225 38.05 9.05 24.16
N GLU A 226 37.54 9.65 25.24
CA GLU A 226 36.75 8.93 26.26
C GLU A 226 35.44 8.38 25.66
N LEU A 227 34.76 9.18 24.83
CA LEU A 227 33.53 8.77 24.18
C LEU A 227 33.77 7.64 23.17
N VAL A 228 34.81 7.75 22.34
CA VAL A 228 35.19 6.71 21.36
C VAL A 228 35.42 5.39 22.09
N SER A 229 36.14 5.39 23.22
CA SER A 229 36.31 4.18 24.04
C SER A 229 34.97 3.60 24.49
N LYS A 230 34.06 4.44 25.04
CA LYS A 230 32.73 4.01 25.50
C LYS A 230 31.83 3.49 24.37
N VAL A 231 31.89 4.10 23.19
CA VAL A 231 31.14 3.65 22.01
C VAL A 231 31.70 2.34 21.46
N ASN A 232 33.02 2.17 21.48
CA ASN A 232 33.65 0.91 21.10
C ASN A 232 33.19 -0.25 22.01
N GLU A 233 33.01 -0.01 23.31
CA GLU A 233 32.42 -0.99 24.22
C GLU A 233 30.96 -1.34 23.87
N LEU A 234 30.15 -0.39 23.39
CA LEU A 234 28.80 -0.69 22.90
C LEU A 234 28.83 -1.59 21.67
N VAL A 235 29.75 -1.35 20.73
CA VAL A 235 29.90 -2.19 19.53
C VAL A 235 30.37 -3.59 19.90
N GLU A 236 31.27 -3.73 20.89
CA GLU A 236 31.64 -5.06 21.39
C GLU A 236 30.45 -5.77 22.06
N LEU A 237 29.67 -5.08 22.89
CA LEU A 237 28.45 -5.64 23.48
C LEU A 237 27.42 -6.06 22.41
N ALA A 238 27.31 -5.30 21.32
CA ALA A 238 26.36 -5.61 20.24
C ALA A 238 26.64 -6.94 19.54
N LYS A 239 27.89 -7.44 19.59
CA LYS A 239 28.26 -8.75 19.04
C LYS A 239 27.64 -9.92 19.80
N ASP A 240 27.16 -9.69 21.03
CA ASP A 240 26.50 -10.71 21.83
C ASP A 240 25.03 -10.94 21.41
N PHE A 241 24.47 -10.10 20.54
CA PHE A 241 23.13 -10.29 20.01
C PHE A 241 23.09 -11.42 18.97
N LYS A 242 22.28 -12.45 19.23
CA LYS A 242 22.13 -13.61 18.35
C LYS A 242 21.00 -13.41 17.35
N ILE A 243 21.33 -13.27 16.06
CA ILE A 243 20.33 -13.29 14.98
C ILE A 243 19.91 -14.74 14.72
N VAL A 244 18.61 -14.99 14.71
CA VAL A 244 18.02 -16.30 14.39
C VAL A 244 17.54 -16.29 12.95
N GLU A 245 18.07 -17.20 12.12
CA GLU A 245 17.67 -17.31 10.72
C GLU A 245 16.26 -17.89 10.59
N ILE A 246 15.39 -17.20 9.86
CA ILE A 246 14.02 -17.64 9.58
C ILE A 246 13.71 -17.54 8.10
N SER A 247 12.81 -18.41 7.62
CA SER A 247 12.29 -18.32 6.27
C SER A 247 11.61 -16.97 6.05
N HIS A 248 11.94 -16.32 4.94
CA HIS A 248 11.35 -15.05 4.53
C HIS A 248 10.87 -15.12 3.08
N VAL A 249 10.65 -16.33 2.56
CA VAL A 249 10.17 -16.60 1.18
C VAL A 249 8.87 -15.86 0.91
N LEU A 250 7.98 -15.79 1.91
CA LEU A 250 6.73 -15.04 1.82
C LEU A 250 6.95 -13.53 1.71
N LEU A 251 8.07 -12.98 2.12
CA LEU A 251 8.35 -11.54 2.14
C LEU A 251 9.22 -11.08 0.96
N GLN A 252 9.61 -12.02 0.09
CA GLN A 252 10.41 -11.73 -1.09
C GLN A 252 9.60 -10.90 -2.12
N PRO A 253 10.10 -9.73 -2.56
CA PRO A 253 9.40 -8.89 -3.54
C PRO A 253 9.45 -9.45 -4.96
N PHE A 254 10.41 -10.34 -5.26
CA PHE A 254 10.55 -11.01 -6.54
C PHE A 254 10.60 -12.54 -6.35
N ASP A 255 10.17 -13.26 -7.38
CA ASP A 255 10.08 -14.70 -7.46
C ASP A 255 10.77 -15.16 -8.75
N SER A 256 11.78 -16.02 -8.61
CA SER A 256 12.58 -16.53 -9.72
C SER A 256 11.82 -17.53 -10.58
N LYS A 257 10.57 -17.88 -10.24
CA LYS A 257 9.75 -18.88 -10.90
C LYS A 257 10.50 -20.20 -11.00
N SER A 258 10.93 -20.69 -9.84
CA SER A 258 11.73 -21.92 -9.72
C SER A 258 13.07 -21.85 -10.47
N ASN A 259 13.79 -20.72 -10.31
CA ASN A 259 15.07 -20.42 -10.98
C ASN A 259 14.99 -20.30 -12.51
N ASN A 260 13.79 -20.09 -13.05
CA ASN A 260 13.61 -19.83 -14.47
C ASN A 260 13.99 -18.39 -14.85
N TYR A 261 13.90 -17.44 -13.93
CA TYR A 261 14.29 -16.03 -14.13
C TYR A 261 15.32 -15.58 -13.09
N GLU A 262 16.24 -14.73 -13.53
CA GLU A 262 17.15 -14.03 -12.63
C GLU A 262 16.40 -12.91 -11.91
N LEU A 263 16.71 -12.73 -10.63
CA LEU A 263 16.13 -11.66 -9.84
C LEU A 263 16.84 -10.33 -10.14
N PRO A 264 16.15 -9.19 -10.10
CA PRO A 264 16.78 -7.89 -10.35
C PRO A 264 17.83 -7.54 -9.29
N TYR A 265 17.68 -8.05 -8.07
CA TYR A 265 18.68 -8.01 -7.00
C TYR A 265 18.37 -9.09 -5.96
N GLU A 266 19.35 -9.38 -5.10
CA GLU A 266 19.16 -10.28 -3.96
C GLU A 266 18.62 -9.51 -2.75
N PRO A 267 17.42 -9.85 -2.25
CA PRO A 267 16.83 -9.10 -1.15
C PRO A 267 17.53 -9.43 0.18
N LYS A 268 18.09 -8.39 0.82
CA LYS A 268 18.82 -8.50 2.10
C LYS A 268 17.91 -8.14 3.27
N LYS A 269 18.07 -8.84 4.41
CA LYS A 269 17.37 -8.49 5.66
C LYS A 269 18.08 -7.33 6.35
N ILE A 270 17.32 -6.36 6.84
CA ILE A 270 17.87 -5.17 7.51
C ILE A 270 18.72 -5.56 8.74
N ILE A 271 18.26 -6.56 9.50
CA ILE A 271 18.92 -6.99 10.74
C ILE A 271 20.31 -7.58 10.51
N ASP A 272 20.54 -8.23 9.36
CA ASP A 272 21.84 -8.81 9.03
C ASP A 272 22.87 -7.75 8.65
N LEU A 273 22.43 -6.55 8.25
CA LEU A 273 23.29 -5.49 7.73
C LEU A 273 23.77 -4.52 8.80
N ILE A 274 22.93 -4.24 9.82
CA ILE A 274 23.17 -3.11 10.72
C ILE A 274 24.48 -3.23 11.52
N LEU A 275 24.78 -4.40 12.09
CA LEU A 275 26.01 -4.59 12.88
C LEU A 275 27.28 -4.55 11.99
N PRO A 276 27.37 -5.29 10.87
CA PRO A 276 28.50 -5.17 9.94
C PRO A 276 28.77 -3.74 9.48
N VAL A 277 27.71 -2.99 9.17
CA VAL A 277 27.78 -1.60 8.76
C VAL A 277 28.36 -0.70 9.85
N ILE A 278 27.94 -0.89 11.11
CA ILE A 278 28.48 -0.14 12.24
C ILE A 278 29.95 -0.49 12.50
N ILE A 279 30.34 -1.76 12.34
CA ILE A 279 31.75 -2.19 12.43
C ILE A 279 32.58 -1.56 11.29
N ALA A 280 32.03 -1.45 10.08
CA ALA A 280 32.72 -0.77 8.98
C ALA A 280 32.95 0.72 9.27
N LEU A 281 31.97 1.40 9.89
CA LEU A 281 32.12 2.80 10.33
C LEU A 281 33.12 2.98 11.47
N GLN A 282 33.21 2.00 12.38
CA GLN A 282 34.17 1.99 13.48
C GLN A 282 35.61 2.05 12.95
N GLY A 283 35.88 1.41 11.80
CA GLY A 283 37.21 1.30 11.20
C GLY A 283 38.09 0.27 11.90
N GLU A 284 39.14 -0.21 11.22
CA GLU A 284 40.07 -1.22 11.77
C GLU A 284 40.77 -0.74 13.05
N ASP A 285 41.08 0.56 13.12
CA ASP A 285 41.71 1.22 14.25
C ASP A 285 40.71 1.67 15.33
N LYS A 286 39.40 1.41 15.13
CA LYS A 286 38.30 1.79 16.02
C LYS A 286 38.25 3.30 16.33
N SER A 287 38.68 4.11 15.38
CA SER A 287 38.81 5.56 15.47
C SER A 287 37.55 6.33 15.10
N TRP A 288 36.61 5.73 14.36
CA TRP A 288 35.46 6.44 13.79
C TRP A 288 35.85 7.63 12.88
N ASN A 289 36.98 7.48 12.19
CA ASN A 289 37.53 8.46 11.25
C ASN A 289 36.49 9.13 10.31
N PRO A 290 35.49 8.42 9.73
CA PRO A 290 34.49 9.05 8.87
C PRO A 290 33.73 10.21 9.51
N PHE A 291 33.58 10.22 10.85
CA PHE A 291 32.89 11.28 11.59
C PHE A 291 33.88 12.29 12.22
N LEU A 292 35.03 11.82 12.72
CA LEU A 292 35.93 12.64 13.53
C LEU A 292 37.02 13.38 12.74
N ASN A 293 37.39 12.93 11.54
CA ASN A 293 38.42 13.61 10.74
C ASN A 293 37.84 14.81 9.98
N GLU A 294 38.51 15.97 10.01
CA GLU A 294 38.03 17.20 9.35
C GLU A 294 37.95 17.08 7.82
N ASP A 295 38.86 16.30 7.21
CA ASP A 295 38.99 16.17 5.75
C ASP A 295 38.10 15.08 5.10
N SER A 296 37.20 14.41 5.84
CA SER A 296 36.37 13.35 5.25
C SER A 296 35.24 13.93 4.38
N SER A 297 35.33 13.71 3.07
CA SER A 297 34.25 14.03 2.11
C SER A 297 32.97 13.23 2.36
N SER A 298 33.03 12.20 3.22
CA SER A 298 31.96 11.26 3.54
C SER A 298 31.22 11.55 4.85
N LYS A 299 31.37 12.73 5.47
CA LYS A 299 30.61 13.05 6.70
C LYS A 299 29.12 13.07 6.42
N LEU A 300 28.35 12.35 7.25
CA LEU A 300 26.90 12.37 7.20
C LEU A 300 26.33 13.72 7.67
N PHE A 301 26.75 14.16 8.86
CA PHE A 301 26.20 15.33 9.52
C PHE A 301 26.94 16.61 9.12
N LEU A 302 26.21 17.73 9.10
CA LEU A 302 26.77 19.06 8.93
C LEU A 302 27.62 19.42 10.17
N ASN A 303 28.85 19.88 9.96
CA ASN A 303 29.70 20.36 11.04
C ASN A 303 29.34 21.80 11.38
N PHE A 304 28.58 21.98 12.47
CA PHE A 304 28.22 23.30 12.97
C PHE A 304 29.20 23.84 14.01
N ASN A 305 30.15 23.03 14.49
CA ASN A 305 30.99 23.39 15.65
C ASN A 305 31.78 24.67 15.41
N GLU A 306 32.36 24.87 14.23
CA GLU A 306 33.15 26.07 13.91
C GLU A 306 32.33 27.37 13.95
N LEU A 307 31.03 27.30 13.64
CA LEU A 307 30.14 28.46 13.60
C LEU A 307 29.38 28.65 14.91
N VAL A 308 29.04 27.56 15.60
CA VAL A 308 28.30 27.58 16.86
C VAL A 308 29.23 27.87 18.05
N GLN A 309 30.45 27.35 18.06
CA GLN A 309 31.38 27.53 19.19
C GLN A 309 31.70 29.00 19.49
N PRO A 310 31.95 29.88 18.50
CA PRO A 310 32.15 31.31 18.77
C PRO A 310 30.95 31.97 19.47
N ILE A 311 29.74 31.60 19.07
CA ILE A 311 28.49 32.11 19.65
C ILE A 311 28.33 31.60 21.08
N VAL A 312 28.65 30.32 21.32
CA VAL A 312 28.63 29.71 22.65
C VAL A 312 29.66 30.39 23.57
N ASP A 313 30.89 30.58 23.11
CA ASP A 313 31.96 31.22 23.87
C ASP A 313 31.62 32.67 24.20
N GLU A 314 31.02 33.40 23.26
CA GLU A 314 30.52 34.75 23.50
C GLU A 314 29.37 34.76 24.53
N ALA A 315 28.39 33.88 24.38
CA ALA A 315 27.27 33.76 25.31
C ALA A 315 27.75 33.45 26.73
N LEU A 316 28.72 32.55 26.91
CA LEU A 316 29.30 32.21 28.21
C LEU A 316 30.05 33.39 28.84
N LYS A 317 30.79 34.18 28.06
CA LYS A 317 31.49 35.38 28.56
C LYS A 317 30.54 36.42 29.14
N PHE A 318 29.34 36.54 28.58
CA PHE A 318 28.31 37.48 29.03
C PHE A 318 27.27 36.86 29.97
N ASN A 319 27.40 35.57 30.30
CA ASN A 319 26.47 34.88 31.16
C ASN A 319 26.67 35.32 32.62
N THR A 320 25.59 35.74 33.28
CA THR A 320 25.65 36.22 34.67
C THR A 320 25.73 35.11 35.72
N VAL A 321 25.48 33.85 35.32
CA VAL A 321 25.37 32.70 36.24
C VAL A 321 26.59 31.78 36.15
N SER A 322 27.04 31.41 34.95
CA SER A 322 28.21 30.55 34.73
C SER A 322 28.96 30.93 33.46
N ASN A 323 30.27 31.11 33.58
CA ASN A 323 31.18 31.34 32.44
C ASN A 323 31.67 30.02 31.81
N GLU A 324 31.31 28.89 32.40
CA GLU A 324 31.59 27.55 31.88
C GLU A 324 30.30 26.88 31.41
N VAL A 325 30.41 25.98 30.42
CA VAL A 325 29.29 25.19 29.94
C VAL A 325 28.74 24.33 31.06
N VAL A 326 27.50 24.60 31.47
CA VAL A 326 26.79 23.77 32.45
C VAL A 326 26.42 22.45 31.81
N LYS A 327 26.88 21.36 32.42
CA LYS A 327 26.52 19.99 32.02
C LYS A 327 25.32 19.51 32.83
N HIS A 328 24.52 18.64 32.23
CA HIS A 328 23.29 18.11 32.79
C HIS A 328 23.38 16.60 32.96
N GLN A 329 22.73 16.08 34.00
CA GLN A 329 22.57 14.64 34.18
C GLN A 329 21.36 14.14 33.39
N VAL A 330 21.56 13.06 32.65
CA VAL A 330 20.46 12.27 32.10
C VAL A 330 20.32 11.01 32.96
N PRO A 331 19.23 10.85 33.72
CA PRO A 331 19.02 9.66 34.54
C PRO A 331 18.81 8.42 33.67
N GLN A 332 18.98 7.25 34.28
CA GLN A 332 18.65 5.99 33.64
C GLN A 332 17.13 5.86 33.45
N LEU A 333 16.71 5.18 32.38
CA LEU A 333 15.30 4.87 32.15
C LEU A 333 14.94 3.58 32.88
N SER A 334 13.78 3.56 33.52
CA SER A 334 13.23 2.34 34.10
C SER A 334 12.63 1.50 32.97
N LEU A 335 13.39 0.54 32.46
CA LEU A 335 12.95 -0.36 31.40
C LEU A 335 11.89 -1.35 31.93
N PRO A 336 10.89 -1.71 31.12
CA PRO A 336 9.93 -2.75 31.48
C PRO A 336 10.61 -4.09 31.74
N GLU A 337 10.07 -4.87 32.69
CA GLU A 337 10.55 -6.22 32.93
C GLU A 337 10.34 -7.12 31.69
N ILE A 338 11.28 -8.05 31.48
CA ILE A 338 11.21 -9.05 30.41
C ILE A 338 9.88 -9.82 30.43
N SER A 339 9.34 -10.10 31.62
CA SER A 339 8.04 -10.75 31.81
C SER A 339 6.89 -9.99 31.13
N LYS A 340 6.86 -8.65 31.25
CA LYS A 340 5.87 -7.78 30.60
C LYS A 340 6.08 -7.70 29.09
N LEU A 341 7.33 -7.65 28.66
CA LEU A 341 7.68 -7.54 27.23
C LEU A 341 7.34 -8.81 26.45
N LYS A 342 7.32 -9.98 27.11
CA LYS A 342 6.88 -11.25 26.49
C LYS A 342 5.42 -11.22 26.02
N THR A 343 4.55 -10.53 26.75
CA THR A 343 3.12 -10.41 26.41
C THR A 343 2.79 -9.14 25.65
N TYR A 344 3.77 -8.25 25.46
CA TYR A 344 3.57 -6.99 24.77
C TYR A 344 3.50 -7.18 23.26
N ILE A 345 2.37 -6.75 22.68
CA ILE A 345 2.18 -6.67 21.23
C ILE A 345 2.21 -5.19 20.86
N PRO A 346 3.21 -4.72 20.09
CA PRO A 346 3.27 -3.32 19.70
C PRO A 346 2.07 -2.88 18.85
N THR A 347 1.58 -1.67 19.11
CA THR A 347 0.45 -1.08 18.38
C THR A 347 0.90 -0.18 17.22
N GLY A 348 2.08 0.45 17.31
CA GLY A 348 2.62 1.33 16.28
C GLY A 348 3.08 0.57 15.04
N SER A 349 2.97 1.20 13.87
CA SER A 349 3.12 0.53 12.57
C SER A 349 4.52 -0.05 12.36
N ILE A 350 5.58 0.71 12.66
CA ILE A 350 6.97 0.27 12.51
C ILE A 350 7.35 -0.79 13.54
N ASP A 351 7.03 -0.57 14.82
CA ASP A 351 7.32 -1.54 15.88
C ASP A 351 6.57 -2.86 15.65
N LYS A 352 5.31 -2.79 15.20
CA LYS A 352 4.51 -3.98 14.85
C LYS A 352 5.09 -4.73 13.66
N LEU A 353 5.63 -4.02 12.66
CA LEU A 353 6.30 -4.64 11.52
C LEU A 353 7.52 -5.45 11.99
N TRP A 354 8.36 -4.87 12.84
CA TRP A 354 9.49 -5.58 13.46
C TRP A 354 9.05 -6.80 14.28
N TYR A 355 8.02 -6.62 15.10
CA TYR A 355 7.47 -7.69 15.93
C TYR A 355 7.01 -8.88 15.10
N SER A 356 6.21 -8.64 14.06
CA SER A 356 5.56 -9.72 13.31
C SER A 356 6.45 -10.37 12.24
N ASN A 357 7.38 -9.64 11.61
CA ASN A 357 8.08 -10.13 10.43
C ASN A 357 9.54 -9.66 10.38
N PRO A 358 10.47 -10.45 9.79
CA PRO A 358 11.78 -9.94 9.41
C PRO A 358 11.62 -8.90 8.30
N ARG A 359 12.45 -7.86 8.32
CA ARG A 359 12.38 -6.78 7.34
C ARG A 359 13.35 -6.99 6.20
N VAL A 360 12.82 -7.15 4.99
CA VAL A 360 13.58 -7.28 3.74
C VAL A 360 13.63 -5.95 3.01
N LEU A 361 14.80 -5.56 2.50
CA LEU A 361 14.97 -4.29 1.79
C LEU A 361 14.51 -4.37 0.34
N PHE A 362 13.77 -3.32 -0.07
CA PHE A 362 13.38 -3.10 -1.45
C PHE A 362 14.36 -2.16 -2.17
N GLN A 363 14.66 -2.42 -3.45
CA GLN A 363 15.58 -1.63 -4.28
C GLN A 363 15.00 -1.40 -5.68
N VAL A 364 15.17 -0.18 -6.20
CA VAL A 364 14.71 0.24 -7.53
C VAL A 364 15.87 0.82 -8.33
N TYR A 365 16.63 1.75 -7.76
CA TYR A 365 17.56 2.58 -8.52
C TYR A 365 19.01 2.08 -8.58
N ASN A 366 19.36 1.02 -7.84
CA ASN A 366 20.71 0.42 -7.85
C ASN A 366 20.97 -0.55 -9.02
N SER A 367 20.28 -0.38 -10.15
CA SER A 367 20.34 -1.29 -11.31
C SER A 367 21.14 -0.73 -12.50
N THR A 368 21.79 0.43 -12.33
CA THR A 368 22.61 1.10 -13.35
C THR A 368 24.12 0.91 -13.10
N GLU A 369 24.96 1.26 -14.09
CA GLU A 369 26.44 1.15 -13.99
C GLU A 369 27.02 1.89 -12.77
N TYR A 370 26.39 2.99 -12.38
CA TYR A 370 26.66 3.73 -11.14
C TYR A 370 25.37 3.91 -10.36
N GLU A 371 25.49 4.22 -9.08
CA GLU A 371 24.35 4.30 -8.18
C GLU A 371 23.85 5.73 -8.03
N THR A 372 22.52 5.89 -8.03
CA THR A 372 21.86 7.18 -7.79
C THR A 372 21.22 7.27 -6.41
N VAL A 373 21.31 6.20 -5.62
CA VAL A 373 20.98 6.15 -4.19
C VAL A 373 22.13 5.45 -3.45
N PRO A 374 22.32 5.71 -2.15
CA PRO A 374 23.35 5.01 -1.36
C PRO A 374 23.09 3.50 -1.28
N GLN A 375 24.17 2.72 -1.29
CA GLN A 375 24.11 1.25 -1.16
C GLN A 375 23.46 0.82 0.15
N ILE A 376 22.62 -0.20 0.08
CA ILE A 376 21.88 -0.70 1.24
C ILE A 376 22.75 -1.38 2.31
N ASP A 377 23.96 -1.81 1.96
CA ASP A 377 24.96 -2.37 2.87
C ASP A 377 25.95 -1.32 3.38
N THR A 378 25.60 -0.03 3.26
CA THR A 378 26.28 1.09 3.92
C THR A 378 25.39 1.71 4.98
N TYR A 379 25.99 2.41 5.96
CA TYR A 379 25.23 3.12 6.98
C TYR A 379 24.32 4.17 6.39
N ILE A 380 24.81 4.90 5.38
CA ILE A 380 24.07 5.97 4.74
C ILE A 380 22.81 5.43 4.04
N GLY A 381 22.90 4.26 3.39
CA GLY A 381 21.76 3.59 2.78
C GLY A 381 20.69 3.19 3.79
N LEU A 382 21.08 2.55 4.89
CA LEU A 382 20.15 2.19 5.98
C LEU A 382 19.57 3.43 6.67
N PHE A 383 20.40 4.45 6.87
CA PHE A 383 20.06 5.70 7.55
C PHE A 383 18.96 6.47 6.82
N PHE A 384 19.09 6.70 5.51
CA PHE A 384 18.08 7.46 4.77
C PHE A 384 16.76 6.70 4.65
N LYS A 385 16.79 5.36 4.58
CA LYS A 385 15.57 4.54 4.62
C LYS A 385 14.88 4.63 5.97
N ASP A 386 15.63 4.45 7.07
CA ASP A 386 15.12 4.61 8.44
C ASP A 386 14.48 5.99 8.65
N LEU A 387 15.20 7.04 8.27
CA LEU A 387 14.77 8.43 8.40
C LEU A 387 13.49 8.70 7.60
N SER A 388 13.43 8.25 6.35
CA SER A 388 12.27 8.46 5.49
C SER A 388 11.04 7.72 5.99
N PHE A 389 11.21 6.52 6.57
CA PHE A 389 10.11 5.78 7.19
C PHE A 389 9.56 6.49 8.42
N ASP A 390 10.43 7.03 9.28
CA ASP A 390 10.00 7.81 10.44
C ASP A 390 9.18 9.03 10.02
N ILE A 391 9.64 9.77 9.00
CA ILE A 391 8.93 10.94 8.46
C ILE A 391 7.57 10.54 7.88
N LEU A 392 7.52 9.52 7.02
CA LEU A 392 6.29 9.08 6.36
C LEU A 392 5.24 8.56 7.35
N THR A 393 5.68 7.87 8.39
CA THR A 393 4.76 7.32 9.40
C THR A 393 4.30 8.40 10.36
N ASN A 394 5.22 9.18 10.94
CA ASN A 394 4.85 10.15 11.97
C ASN A 394 4.20 11.42 11.41
N LEU A 395 4.34 11.70 10.10
CA LEU A 395 3.59 12.75 9.40
C LEU A 395 2.48 12.19 8.49
N SER A 396 1.96 10.98 8.77
CA SER A 396 0.86 10.38 7.98
C SER A 396 -0.37 11.29 7.89
N PHE A 397 -0.63 12.06 8.94
CA PHE A 397 -1.74 13.02 9.02
C PHE A 397 -1.60 14.21 8.06
N ASN A 398 -0.39 14.51 7.54
CA ASN A 398 -0.14 15.63 6.64
C ASN A 398 0.78 15.24 5.49
N LYS A 399 0.19 14.68 4.44
CA LYS A 399 0.88 14.27 3.20
C LYS A 399 1.70 15.39 2.54
N THR A 400 1.23 16.64 2.60
CA THR A 400 1.92 17.77 1.95
C THR A 400 3.22 18.05 2.68
N GLU A 401 3.18 18.11 4.01
CA GLU A 401 4.39 18.30 4.80
C GLU A 401 5.35 17.12 4.66
N ALA A 402 4.85 15.87 4.71
CA ALA A 402 5.66 14.69 4.47
C ALA A 402 6.37 14.75 3.10
N SER A 403 5.67 15.17 2.04
CA SER A 403 6.24 15.31 0.70
C SER A 403 7.32 16.40 0.62
N ILE A 404 7.11 17.54 1.27
CA ILE A 404 8.08 18.63 1.32
C ILE A 404 9.33 18.15 2.06
N GLN A 405 9.17 17.64 3.28
CA GLN A 405 10.28 17.24 4.14
C GLN A 405 11.17 16.15 3.51
N LEU A 406 10.59 15.22 2.75
CA LEU A 406 11.36 14.23 1.98
C LEU A 406 12.12 14.85 0.80
N SER A 407 11.55 15.86 0.14
CA SER A 407 12.13 16.49 -1.04
C SER A 407 13.31 17.41 -0.71
N ILE A 408 13.40 17.88 0.54
CA ILE A 408 14.46 18.78 1.01
C ILE A 408 15.43 18.11 2.00
N LEU A 409 15.52 16.77 1.99
CA LEU A 409 16.42 16.03 2.89
C LEU A 409 17.88 16.44 2.75
N ASP A 410 18.30 16.82 1.54
CA ASP A 410 19.66 17.28 1.22
C ASP A 410 20.07 18.54 2.00
N LEU A 411 19.13 19.36 2.45
CA LEU A 411 19.41 20.58 3.22
C LEU A 411 19.91 20.30 4.65
N TYR A 412 19.61 19.13 5.21
CA TYR A 412 19.91 18.79 6.61
C TYR A 412 21.19 17.98 6.81
N PHE A 413 21.79 17.50 5.71
CA PHE A 413 22.99 16.67 5.72
C PHE A 413 24.10 17.28 4.88
N ASN A 414 25.28 16.68 4.90
CA ASN A 414 26.41 17.19 4.15
C ASN A 414 26.11 17.26 2.64
N LYS A 415 26.29 18.44 2.06
CA LYS A 415 26.02 18.71 0.64
C LYS A 415 26.83 17.84 -0.31
N ASN A 416 28.02 17.39 0.11
CA ASN A 416 28.87 16.52 -0.70
C ASN A 416 28.29 15.11 -0.90
N LEU A 417 27.27 14.73 -0.14
CA LEU A 417 26.59 13.44 -0.29
C LEU A 417 25.68 13.41 -1.52
N PHE A 418 25.28 14.56 -2.07
CA PHE A 418 24.28 14.63 -3.12
C PHE A 418 24.82 15.33 -4.36
N ALA A 419 24.36 14.87 -5.52
CA ALA A 419 24.38 15.66 -6.73
C ALA A 419 23.43 16.87 -6.58
N PRO A 420 23.65 17.97 -7.32
CA PRO A 420 22.73 19.10 -7.31
C PRO A 420 21.28 18.66 -7.58
N PRO A 421 20.27 19.18 -6.84
CA PRO A 421 18.87 18.85 -7.07
C PRO A 421 18.45 19.09 -8.52
N GLY A 422 17.60 18.22 -9.05
CA GLY A 422 17.16 18.26 -10.45
C GLY A 422 18.18 17.77 -11.49
N SER A 423 19.35 17.26 -11.07
CA SER A 423 20.35 16.72 -12.00
C SER A 423 19.78 15.61 -12.88
N SER A 424 19.95 15.73 -14.19
CA SER A 424 19.56 14.71 -15.18
C SER A 424 20.50 13.50 -15.16
N ILE A 425 20.03 12.36 -15.68
CA ILE A 425 20.85 11.14 -15.76
C ILE A 425 22.11 11.33 -16.62
N ASP A 426 22.03 12.13 -17.69
CA ASP A 426 23.19 12.39 -18.55
C ASP A 426 24.26 13.25 -17.84
N GLN A 427 23.84 14.17 -16.97
CA GLN A 427 24.75 14.92 -16.11
C GLN A 427 25.43 13.98 -15.09
N LEU A 428 24.68 13.07 -14.47
CA LEU A 428 25.25 12.10 -13.53
C LEU A 428 26.23 11.12 -14.21
N LYS A 429 25.92 10.67 -15.43
CA LYS A 429 26.86 9.89 -16.26
C LYS A 429 28.17 10.63 -16.51
N SER A 430 28.08 11.94 -16.78
CA SER A 430 29.25 12.79 -16.98
C SER A 430 30.06 12.91 -15.69
N ILE A 431 29.40 13.13 -14.54
CA ILE A 431 30.04 13.14 -13.23
C ILE A 431 30.75 11.82 -12.94
N HIS A 432 30.11 10.69 -13.23
CA HIS A 432 30.70 9.36 -13.04
C HIS A 432 31.95 9.17 -13.91
N ALA A 433 31.90 9.53 -15.19
CA ALA A 433 33.06 9.45 -16.08
C ALA A 433 34.22 10.38 -15.63
N ASP A 434 33.90 11.57 -15.12
CA ASP A 434 34.88 12.51 -14.57
C ASP A 434 35.49 11.99 -13.25
N ASN A 435 34.71 11.25 -12.44
CA ASN A 435 35.21 10.56 -11.26
C ASN A 435 36.17 9.41 -11.65
N GLU A 436 35.81 8.58 -12.63
CA GLU A 436 36.64 7.46 -13.09
C GLU A 436 37.95 7.93 -13.75
N SER A 437 37.90 9.04 -14.49
CA SER A 437 39.08 9.65 -15.12
C SER A 437 39.95 10.45 -14.14
N GLY A 438 39.52 10.58 -12.87
CA GLY A 438 40.25 11.26 -11.82
C GLY A 438 40.25 12.80 -11.94
N VAL A 439 39.35 13.36 -12.77
CA VAL A 439 39.16 14.82 -12.92
C VAL A 439 38.57 15.40 -11.63
N ASN A 440 37.63 14.68 -11.01
CA ASN A 440 37.05 15.05 -9.72
C ASN A 440 37.88 14.46 -8.57
N GLN A 441 38.57 15.30 -7.81
CA GLN A 441 39.27 14.92 -6.58
C GLN A 441 38.90 15.88 -5.45
N PRO A 442 38.16 15.43 -4.41
CA PRO A 442 37.58 14.08 -4.27
C PRO A 442 36.46 13.81 -5.31
N PRO A 443 36.07 12.53 -5.51
CA PRO A 443 34.94 12.18 -6.37
C PRO A 443 33.64 12.92 -5.96
N LEU A 444 32.89 13.40 -6.93
CA LEU A 444 31.58 14.03 -6.72
C LEU A 444 30.48 12.96 -6.61
N SER A 445 29.49 13.20 -5.76
CA SER A 445 28.37 12.26 -5.60
C SER A 445 27.47 12.22 -6.83
N THR A 446 26.97 11.02 -7.14
CA THR A 446 25.93 10.77 -8.14
C THR A 446 24.55 10.56 -7.50
N TRP A 447 24.44 10.66 -6.17
CA TRP A 447 23.20 10.39 -5.46
C TRP A 447 22.20 11.52 -5.60
N LYS A 448 20.95 11.17 -5.85
CA LYS A 448 19.83 12.10 -5.98
C LYS A 448 18.92 12.01 -4.78
N VAL A 449 18.65 13.16 -4.15
CA VAL A 449 17.66 13.24 -3.06
C VAL A 449 16.27 12.81 -3.53
N GLU A 450 15.92 13.12 -4.78
CA GLU A 450 14.67 12.71 -5.40
C GLU A 450 14.55 11.19 -5.50
N ASP A 451 15.62 10.49 -5.86
CA ASP A 451 15.61 9.04 -5.97
C ASP A 451 15.46 8.37 -4.59
N ILE A 452 16.15 8.90 -3.58
CA ILE A 452 16.05 8.42 -2.19
C ILE A 452 14.63 8.60 -1.66
N ALA A 453 14.04 9.78 -1.85
CA ALA A 453 12.69 10.08 -1.41
C ALA A 453 11.67 9.15 -2.08
N VAL A 454 11.75 9.02 -3.41
CA VAL A 454 10.83 8.18 -4.17
C VAL A 454 11.02 6.69 -3.86
N GLU A 455 12.25 6.18 -3.79
CA GLU A 455 12.50 4.77 -3.44
C GLU A 455 11.98 4.45 -2.04
N SER A 456 12.11 5.38 -1.09
CA SER A 456 11.62 5.21 0.27
C SER A 456 10.10 5.09 0.32
N ILE A 457 9.38 5.94 -0.42
CA ILE A 457 7.91 5.85 -0.52
C ILE A 457 7.48 4.55 -1.24
N LEU A 458 8.17 4.19 -2.33
CA LEU A 458 7.91 2.93 -3.04
C LEU A 458 8.15 1.72 -2.11
N THR A 459 9.21 1.75 -1.30
CA THR A 459 9.48 0.69 -0.32
C THR A 459 8.31 0.50 0.64
N MET A 460 7.62 1.58 1.04
CA MET A 460 6.43 1.48 1.91
C MET A 460 5.19 0.94 1.18
N ILE A 461 5.02 1.25 -0.12
CA ILE A 461 3.95 0.68 -0.96
C ILE A 461 4.17 -0.83 -1.17
N PHE A 462 5.42 -1.23 -1.44
CA PHE A 462 5.77 -2.61 -1.80
C PHE A 462 6.24 -3.45 -0.59
N GLN A 463 6.10 -2.93 0.63
CA GLN A 463 6.38 -3.67 1.87
C GLN A 463 5.41 -4.86 2.02
N LEU A 464 5.96 -6.07 2.15
CA LEU A 464 5.22 -7.28 2.50
C LEU A 464 5.35 -7.55 4.02
N PRO A 465 4.35 -8.17 4.68
CA PRO A 465 3.11 -8.70 4.10
C PRO A 465 1.97 -7.69 3.97
N ILE A 466 2.08 -6.55 4.64
CA ILE A 466 1.11 -5.45 4.59
C ILE A 466 1.87 -4.13 4.51
N THR A 467 1.25 -3.11 3.91
CA THR A 467 1.75 -1.75 4.00
C THR A 467 1.56 -1.18 5.42
N LEU A 468 2.42 -0.25 5.83
CA LEU A 468 2.33 0.36 7.17
C LEU A 468 1.08 1.24 7.35
N HIS A 469 0.63 1.86 6.24
CA HIS A 469 -0.57 2.68 6.16
C HIS A 469 -1.35 2.29 4.89
N HIS A 470 -2.59 2.75 4.77
CA HIS A 470 -3.36 2.56 3.54
C HIS A 470 -2.59 3.06 2.32
N GLU A 471 -2.53 2.26 1.26
CA GLU A 471 -1.69 2.49 0.08
C GLU A 471 -1.96 3.85 -0.58
N ILE A 472 -3.22 4.31 -0.52
CA ILE A 472 -3.64 5.61 -1.04
C ILE A 472 -2.89 6.78 -0.39
N TYR A 473 -2.49 6.68 0.88
CA TYR A 473 -1.68 7.72 1.53
C TYR A 473 -0.39 7.94 0.73
N TYR A 474 0.38 6.87 0.48
CA TYR A 474 1.63 6.94 -0.25
C TYR A 474 1.45 7.39 -1.71
N TYR A 475 0.37 6.96 -2.38
CA TYR A 475 0.06 7.44 -3.73
C TYR A 475 -0.13 8.95 -3.74
N THR A 476 -0.83 9.49 -2.75
CA THR A 476 -1.04 10.94 -2.66
C THR A 476 0.20 11.72 -2.24
N VAL A 477 1.11 11.14 -1.45
CA VAL A 477 2.43 11.73 -1.17
C VAL A 477 3.26 11.81 -2.45
N LEU A 478 3.30 10.74 -3.26
CA LEU A 478 3.98 10.76 -4.56
C LEU A 478 3.39 11.82 -5.51
N ILE A 479 2.06 11.94 -5.57
CA ILE A 479 1.40 12.99 -6.36
C ILE A 479 1.81 14.38 -5.86
N ALA A 480 1.88 14.59 -4.54
CA ALA A 480 2.31 15.85 -3.95
C ALA A 480 3.77 16.17 -4.32
N CYS A 481 4.70 15.22 -4.16
CA CYS A 481 6.11 15.38 -4.57
C CYS A 481 6.23 15.81 -6.05
N CYS A 482 5.48 15.15 -6.94
CA CYS A 482 5.54 15.46 -8.37
C CYS A 482 4.91 16.81 -8.72
N ARG A 483 3.86 17.26 -8.02
CA ARG A 483 3.27 18.59 -8.22
C ARG A 483 4.18 19.72 -7.75
N GLU A 484 4.92 19.51 -6.66
CA GLU A 484 5.86 20.49 -6.11
C GLU A 484 7.09 20.68 -7.00
N SER A 485 7.64 19.60 -7.58
CA SER A 485 8.83 19.67 -8.45
C SER A 485 8.74 18.74 -9.66
N PRO A 486 7.87 19.05 -10.65
CA PRO A 486 7.62 18.16 -11.79
C PRO A 486 8.88 17.85 -12.61
N GLU A 487 9.70 18.86 -12.88
CA GLU A 487 10.90 18.73 -13.73
C GLU A 487 11.93 17.74 -13.14
N SER A 488 12.05 17.71 -11.82
CA SER A 488 13.01 16.85 -11.11
C SER A 488 12.45 15.46 -10.80
N ILE A 489 11.18 15.38 -10.38
CA ILE A 489 10.55 14.16 -9.86
C ILE A 489 9.92 13.30 -10.98
N ALA A 490 9.33 13.90 -12.01
CA ALA A 490 8.68 13.13 -13.08
C ALA A 490 9.62 12.16 -13.82
N PRO A 491 10.88 12.54 -14.15
CA PRO A 491 11.84 11.60 -14.72
C PRO A 491 12.18 10.42 -13.79
N VAL A 492 12.20 10.67 -12.47
CA VAL A 492 12.47 9.66 -11.44
C VAL A 492 11.33 8.62 -11.42
N PHE A 493 10.07 9.08 -11.42
CA PHE A 493 8.90 8.20 -11.56
C PHE A 493 8.93 7.39 -12.84
N GLY A 494 9.26 8.03 -13.97
CA GLY A 494 9.39 7.34 -15.25
C GLY A 494 10.39 6.19 -15.19
N ARG A 495 11.52 6.34 -14.48
CA ARG A 495 12.49 5.25 -14.29
C ARG A 495 11.95 4.14 -13.39
N ALA A 496 11.32 4.49 -12.26
CA ALA A 496 10.72 3.49 -11.38
C ALA A 496 9.62 2.68 -12.09
N ILE A 497 8.70 3.33 -12.81
CA ILE A 497 7.63 2.66 -13.55
C ILE A 497 8.22 1.69 -14.58
N ARG A 498 9.26 2.10 -15.32
CA ARG A 498 9.97 1.22 -16.27
C ARG A 498 10.65 0.05 -15.56
N TYR A 499 11.26 0.28 -14.40
CA TYR A 499 11.85 -0.78 -13.59
C TYR A 499 10.80 -1.84 -13.21
N PHE A 500 9.65 -1.43 -12.67
CA PHE A 500 8.59 -2.38 -12.32
C PHE A 500 8.03 -3.10 -13.55
N TYR A 501 7.76 -2.36 -14.63
CA TYR A 501 7.23 -2.93 -15.87
C TYR A 501 8.17 -3.99 -16.48
N ASN A 502 9.48 -3.71 -16.48
CA ASN A 502 10.50 -4.62 -17.02
C ASN A 502 10.72 -5.87 -16.15
N ASN A 503 10.29 -5.84 -14.89
CA ASN A 503 10.42 -6.94 -13.94
C ASN A 503 9.07 -7.60 -13.60
N LEU A 504 7.99 -7.34 -14.36
CA LEU A 504 6.66 -7.90 -14.10
C LEU A 504 6.63 -9.43 -14.08
N GLU A 505 7.51 -10.09 -14.83
CA GLU A 505 7.67 -11.54 -14.90
C GLU A 505 8.12 -12.15 -13.57
N THR A 506 8.93 -11.41 -12.81
CA THR A 506 9.49 -11.85 -11.53
C THR A 506 8.81 -11.20 -10.33
N LEU A 507 8.13 -10.06 -10.50
CA LEU A 507 7.46 -9.34 -9.42
C LEU A 507 6.40 -10.23 -8.74
N ASP A 508 6.40 -10.22 -7.41
CA ASP A 508 5.43 -10.96 -6.60
C ASP A 508 3.98 -10.63 -6.99
N TYR A 509 3.09 -11.62 -6.94
CA TYR A 509 1.70 -11.48 -7.39
C TYR A 509 0.98 -10.30 -6.73
N GLU A 510 1.14 -10.13 -5.42
CA GLU A 510 0.52 -9.04 -4.68
C GLU A 510 1.11 -7.69 -5.07
N LEU A 511 2.43 -7.64 -5.28
CA LEU A 511 3.12 -6.42 -5.66
C LEU A 511 2.78 -5.99 -7.09
N LYS A 512 2.48 -6.92 -8.01
CA LYS A 512 1.92 -6.58 -9.33
C LYS A 512 0.59 -5.83 -9.22
N ILE A 513 -0.26 -6.22 -8.27
CA ILE A 513 -1.55 -5.56 -8.02
C ILE A 513 -1.32 -4.17 -7.42
N ARG A 514 -0.43 -4.05 -6.43
CA ARG A 514 -0.10 -2.72 -5.86
C ARG A 514 0.54 -1.80 -6.89
N PHE A 515 1.38 -2.32 -7.79
CA PHE A 515 1.93 -1.56 -8.91
C PHE A 515 0.83 -1.11 -9.86
N LEU A 516 -0.11 -1.99 -10.20
CA LEU A 516 -1.27 -1.65 -11.02
C LEU A 516 -2.09 -0.51 -10.39
N ASP A 517 -2.35 -0.57 -9.09
CA ASP A 517 -3.11 0.45 -8.35
C ASP A 517 -2.37 1.78 -8.26
N TRP A 518 -1.08 1.74 -7.95
CA TRP A 518 -0.22 2.92 -7.95
C TRP A 518 -0.21 3.57 -9.33
N MET A 519 0.05 2.80 -10.39
CA MET A 519 0.13 3.30 -11.76
C MET A 519 -1.20 3.89 -12.22
N THR A 520 -2.30 3.24 -11.88
CA THR A 520 -3.65 3.74 -12.16
C THR A 520 -3.88 5.12 -11.51
N THR A 521 -3.52 5.23 -10.24
CA THR A 521 -3.69 6.47 -9.45
C THR A 521 -2.80 7.59 -9.98
N GLN A 522 -1.57 7.29 -10.42
CA GLN A 522 -0.68 8.28 -11.01
C GLN A 522 -1.21 8.79 -12.35
N ILE A 523 -1.46 7.90 -13.32
CA ILE A 523 -1.90 8.30 -14.68
C ILE A 523 -3.16 9.16 -14.62
N SER A 524 -4.16 8.76 -13.85
CA SER A 524 -5.42 9.50 -13.71
C SER A 524 -5.26 10.90 -13.10
N ASN A 525 -4.21 11.14 -12.31
CA ASN A 525 -3.90 12.46 -11.74
C ASN A 525 -3.04 13.35 -12.66
N PHE A 526 -2.50 12.79 -13.75
CA PHE A 526 -1.70 13.48 -14.77
C PHE A 526 -2.32 13.32 -16.16
N GLU A 527 -3.62 13.64 -16.24
CA GLU A 527 -4.42 13.74 -17.47
C GLU A 527 -4.47 12.49 -18.35
N PHE A 528 -4.25 11.31 -17.77
CA PHE A 528 -4.19 10.03 -18.49
C PHE A 528 -3.00 9.89 -19.45
N SER A 529 -1.95 10.70 -19.26
CA SER A 529 -0.79 10.76 -20.14
C SER A 529 0.30 9.76 -19.75
N TRP A 530 0.70 8.91 -20.68
CA TRP A 530 1.84 8.00 -20.56
C TRP A 530 2.47 7.75 -21.94
N LYS A 531 3.74 7.33 -21.96
CA LYS A 531 4.45 6.91 -23.18
C LYS A 531 4.04 5.50 -23.60
N TRP A 532 2.81 5.38 -24.10
CA TRP A 532 2.21 4.10 -24.49
C TRP A 532 2.97 3.38 -25.61
N ASP A 533 3.69 4.11 -26.47
CA ASP A 533 4.49 3.55 -27.55
C ASP A 533 5.57 2.57 -27.05
N GLU A 534 6.09 2.77 -25.84
CA GLU A 534 7.10 1.90 -25.23
C GLU A 534 6.59 0.45 -25.02
N TRP A 535 5.27 0.25 -24.93
CA TRP A 535 4.65 -1.04 -24.62
C TRP A 535 3.97 -1.71 -25.83
N VAL A 536 4.01 -1.08 -27.01
CA VAL A 536 3.35 -1.61 -28.22
C VAL A 536 3.96 -2.94 -28.65
N ASN A 537 5.28 -3.08 -28.61
CA ASN A 537 5.96 -4.31 -29.02
C ASN A 537 5.61 -5.48 -28.10
N ASP A 538 5.56 -5.24 -26.79
CA ASP A 538 5.18 -6.25 -25.80
C ASP A 538 3.69 -6.65 -25.95
N SER A 539 2.79 -5.69 -26.22
CA SER A 539 1.38 -6.00 -26.53
C SER A 539 1.24 -6.93 -27.73
N LYS A 540 1.97 -6.66 -28.82
CA LYS A 540 1.93 -7.46 -30.05
C LYS A 540 2.51 -8.85 -29.83
N LYS A 541 3.72 -8.93 -29.26
CA LYS A 541 4.43 -10.19 -29.00
C LYS A 541 3.62 -11.14 -28.13
N PHE A 542 2.97 -10.63 -27.10
CA PHE A 542 2.26 -11.45 -26.12
C PHE A 542 0.76 -11.59 -26.39
N LYS A 543 0.25 -11.12 -27.54
CA LYS A 543 -1.20 -11.05 -27.84
C LYS A 543 -1.99 -12.32 -27.50
N ASN A 544 -1.44 -13.49 -27.79
CA ASN A 544 -2.05 -14.80 -27.56
C ASN A 544 -1.68 -15.43 -26.20
N LEU A 545 -0.72 -14.86 -25.46
CA LEU A 545 -0.33 -15.28 -24.12
C LEU A 545 -1.13 -14.52 -23.07
N LYS A 546 -2.37 -14.97 -22.89
CA LYS A 546 -3.36 -14.34 -22.03
C LYS A 546 -2.87 -14.02 -20.61
N TYR A 547 -2.15 -14.94 -19.98
CA TYR A 547 -1.68 -14.86 -18.61
C TYR A 547 -0.27 -14.30 -18.47
N HIS A 548 0.36 -13.87 -19.57
CA HIS A 548 1.66 -13.20 -19.50
C HIS A 548 1.53 -11.90 -18.66
N PRO A 549 2.39 -11.67 -17.65
CA PRO A 549 2.27 -10.55 -16.72
C PRO A 549 2.16 -9.17 -17.40
N LYS A 550 2.99 -8.90 -18.42
CA LYS A 550 2.94 -7.64 -19.18
C LYS A 550 1.62 -7.39 -19.91
N ARG A 551 1.07 -8.40 -20.61
CA ARG A 551 -0.24 -8.28 -21.29
C ARG A 551 -1.36 -8.10 -20.27
N SER A 552 -1.36 -8.91 -19.21
CA SER A 552 -2.35 -8.83 -18.14
C SER A 552 -2.33 -7.45 -17.47
N PHE A 553 -1.13 -6.92 -17.20
CA PHE A 553 -0.93 -5.59 -16.63
C PHE A 553 -1.51 -4.49 -17.53
N ILE A 554 -1.16 -4.45 -18.82
CA ILE A 554 -1.67 -3.45 -19.77
C ILE A 554 -3.21 -3.50 -19.83
N LYS A 555 -3.77 -4.70 -20.01
CA LYS A 555 -5.22 -4.89 -20.09
C LYS A 555 -5.92 -4.39 -18.82
N ASN A 556 -5.43 -4.78 -17.64
CA ASN A 556 -6.04 -4.40 -16.37
C ASN A 556 -5.83 -2.92 -16.04
N LEU A 557 -4.70 -2.31 -16.43
CA LEU A 557 -4.46 -0.88 -16.28
C LEU A 557 -5.48 -0.07 -17.09
N ILE A 558 -5.63 -0.37 -18.39
CA ILE A 558 -6.63 0.26 -19.24
C ILE A 558 -8.05 0.07 -18.68
N ALA A 559 -8.36 -1.13 -18.19
CA ALA A 559 -9.65 -1.41 -17.57
C ALA A 559 -9.92 -0.55 -16.32
N LYS A 560 -8.90 -0.26 -15.50
CA LYS A 560 -9.03 0.63 -14.34
C LYS A 560 -9.08 2.11 -14.75
N GLU A 561 -8.30 2.54 -15.73
CA GLU A 561 -8.38 3.91 -16.26
C GLU A 561 -9.77 4.23 -16.82
N ILE A 562 -10.41 3.26 -17.50
CA ILE A 562 -11.79 3.41 -17.97
C ILE A 562 -12.77 3.61 -16.81
N ARG A 563 -12.55 2.98 -15.64
CA ARG A 563 -13.42 3.16 -14.46
C ARG A 563 -13.26 4.55 -13.84
N LEU A 564 -12.06 5.12 -13.89
CA LEU A 564 -11.78 6.48 -13.41
C LEU A 564 -12.18 7.55 -14.43
N SER A 565 -12.58 7.16 -15.65
CA SER A 565 -12.94 8.06 -16.73
C SER A 565 -14.02 7.43 -17.63
N ASN A 566 -13.83 7.46 -18.95
CA ASN A 566 -14.69 6.79 -19.92
C ASN A 566 -13.87 6.28 -21.11
N LYS A 567 -14.43 5.32 -21.86
CA LYS A 567 -13.75 4.65 -22.98
C LYS A 567 -13.20 5.62 -24.04
N ASN A 568 -13.93 6.68 -24.35
CA ASN A 568 -13.51 7.65 -25.36
C ASN A 568 -12.29 8.46 -24.89
N ARG A 569 -12.31 8.96 -23.65
CA ARG A 569 -11.20 9.70 -23.07
C ARG A 569 -9.91 8.88 -23.00
N ILE A 570 -10.01 7.60 -22.63
CA ILE A 570 -8.84 6.69 -22.57
C ILE A 570 -8.35 6.35 -23.98
N LYS A 571 -9.27 6.17 -24.93
CA LYS A 571 -8.90 5.99 -26.33
C LYS A 571 -8.09 7.18 -26.86
N ASP A 572 -8.52 8.39 -26.54
CA ASP A 572 -7.86 9.63 -26.98
C ASP A 572 -6.49 9.84 -26.33
N SER A 573 -6.17 9.15 -25.23
CA SER A 573 -4.85 9.26 -24.58
C SER A 573 -3.79 8.35 -25.21
N PHE A 574 -4.18 7.42 -26.09
CA PHE A 574 -3.25 6.56 -26.81
C PHE A 574 -2.59 7.30 -27.98
N VAL A 575 -1.64 8.17 -27.64
CA VAL A 575 -0.91 9.00 -28.59
C VAL A 575 0.60 8.89 -28.40
N THR A 576 1.34 9.16 -29.46
CA THR A 576 2.81 9.31 -29.43
C THR A 576 3.24 10.42 -30.38
N LEU A 577 4.50 10.84 -30.29
CA LEU A 577 5.09 11.84 -31.17
C LEU A 577 5.83 11.13 -32.31
N ASN A 578 5.54 11.53 -33.55
CA ASN A 578 6.29 11.06 -34.70
C ASN A 578 7.74 11.60 -34.61
N PRO A 579 8.77 10.73 -34.61
CA PRO A 579 10.17 11.16 -34.51
C PRO A 579 10.63 12.09 -35.63
N GLU A 580 10.05 11.98 -36.84
CA GLU A 580 10.46 12.74 -38.02
C GLU A 580 9.70 14.07 -38.15
N THR A 581 8.39 14.06 -37.89
CA THR A 581 7.54 15.24 -38.10
C THR A 581 7.21 15.99 -36.81
N SER A 582 7.50 15.42 -35.64
CA SER A 582 7.07 15.93 -34.32
C SER A 582 5.56 16.10 -34.17
N GLU A 583 4.77 15.48 -35.06
CA GLU A 583 3.31 15.50 -34.98
C GLU A 583 2.80 14.40 -34.05
N VAL A 584 1.66 14.66 -33.40
CA VAL A 584 0.98 13.68 -32.54
C VAL A 584 0.26 12.65 -33.41
N VAL A 585 0.57 11.37 -33.21
CA VAL A 585 -0.02 10.22 -33.93
C VAL A 585 -0.76 9.31 -32.95
N THR A 586 -1.88 8.74 -33.37
CA THR A 586 -2.68 7.80 -32.56
C THR A 586 -2.09 6.39 -32.58
N ILE A 587 -2.15 5.70 -31.44
CA ILE A 587 -1.71 4.32 -31.29
C ILE A 587 -2.94 3.40 -31.27
N ASP A 588 -3.18 2.71 -32.38
CA ASP A 588 -4.38 1.87 -32.51
C ASP A 588 -4.28 0.51 -31.79
N GLU A 589 -3.07 0.06 -31.43
CA GLU A 589 -2.81 -1.25 -30.82
C GLU A 589 -3.63 -1.46 -29.55
N PHE A 590 -3.76 -0.44 -28.70
CA PHE A 590 -4.44 -0.57 -27.41
C PHE A 590 -5.97 -0.51 -27.50
N HIS A 591 -6.54 -0.20 -28.67
CA HIS A 591 -7.99 -0.22 -28.88
C HIS A 591 -8.60 -1.60 -28.59
N GLN A 592 -7.83 -2.68 -28.76
CA GLN A 592 -8.29 -4.04 -28.46
C GLN A 592 -8.61 -4.26 -26.97
N TYR A 593 -7.99 -3.48 -26.06
CA TYR A 593 -8.18 -3.59 -24.62
C TYR A 593 -9.27 -2.65 -24.08
N LEU A 594 -9.85 -1.78 -24.91
CA LEU A 594 -11.01 -0.95 -24.53
C LEU A 594 -12.27 -1.78 -24.30
N ASN A 595 -12.30 -3.00 -24.86
CA ASN A 595 -13.31 -3.97 -24.53
C ASN A 595 -12.98 -4.66 -23.19
N ILE A 596 -13.64 -4.19 -22.13
CA ILE A 596 -13.47 -4.71 -20.78
C ILE A 596 -14.45 -5.85 -20.44
N SER A 597 -15.19 -6.38 -21.42
CA SER A 597 -16.20 -7.41 -21.16
C SER A 597 -15.62 -8.63 -20.43
N LEU A 598 -16.45 -9.28 -19.61
CA LEU A 598 -16.08 -10.46 -18.81
C LEU A 598 -15.56 -11.62 -19.65
N PHE A 599 -16.06 -11.72 -20.89
CA PHE A 599 -15.74 -12.81 -21.82
C PHE A 599 -15.20 -12.22 -23.12
N GLU A 600 -14.16 -12.85 -23.68
CA GLU A 600 -13.47 -12.37 -24.89
C GLU A 600 -14.41 -12.18 -26.08
N ASN A 601 -15.36 -13.12 -26.26
CA ASN A 601 -16.41 -13.01 -27.25
C ASN A 601 -17.77 -12.83 -26.58
N GLU A 602 -18.01 -11.61 -26.09
CA GLU A 602 -19.26 -11.20 -25.47
C GLU A 602 -20.49 -11.53 -26.33
N SER A 603 -20.41 -11.26 -27.64
CA SER A 603 -21.54 -11.52 -28.54
C SER A 603 -21.91 -12.99 -28.60
N LYS A 604 -20.91 -13.87 -28.72
CA LYS A 604 -21.12 -15.32 -28.70
C LYS A 604 -21.66 -15.77 -27.35
N TYR A 605 -21.07 -15.27 -26.25
CA TYR A 605 -21.51 -15.62 -24.90
C TYR A 605 -22.98 -15.27 -24.65
N ILE A 606 -23.40 -14.04 -24.96
CA ILE A 606 -24.80 -13.61 -24.77
C ILE A 606 -25.75 -14.44 -25.64
N ILE A 607 -25.43 -14.61 -26.93
CA ILE A 607 -26.30 -15.34 -27.86
C ILE A 607 -26.41 -16.81 -27.46
N ASP A 608 -25.29 -17.48 -27.17
CA ASP A 608 -25.28 -18.89 -26.79
C ASP A 608 -25.99 -19.09 -25.43
N TYR A 609 -25.79 -18.20 -24.45
CA TYR A 609 -26.48 -18.27 -23.16
C TYR A 609 -28.00 -18.09 -23.29
N ASP A 610 -28.43 -17.08 -24.05
CA ASP A 610 -29.86 -16.85 -24.28
C ASP A 610 -30.49 -18.00 -25.07
N THR A 611 -29.76 -18.54 -26.05
CA THR A 611 -30.21 -19.70 -26.83
C THR A 611 -30.44 -20.92 -25.94
N GLU A 612 -29.48 -21.21 -25.05
CA GLU A 612 -29.59 -22.30 -24.07
C GLU A 612 -30.78 -22.07 -23.12
N LEU A 613 -31.00 -20.83 -22.70
CA LEU A 613 -32.13 -20.45 -21.84
C LEU A 613 -33.49 -20.71 -22.50
N TYR A 614 -33.57 -20.64 -23.83
CA TYR A 614 -34.75 -20.94 -24.63
C TYR A 614 -34.76 -22.37 -25.21
N GLY A 615 -33.92 -23.27 -24.68
CA GLY A 615 -33.96 -24.70 -25.02
C GLY A 615 -33.26 -25.08 -26.33
N ASP A 616 -32.25 -24.31 -26.73
CA ASP A 616 -31.39 -24.56 -27.90
C ASP A 616 -32.11 -24.61 -29.26
N ASP A 617 -33.22 -23.87 -29.38
CA ASP A 617 -33.95 -23.75 -30.63
C ASP A 617 -33.18 -22.92 -31.68
N SER A 618 -32.97 -23.50 -32.87
CA SER A 618 -32.19 -22.85 -33.95
C SER A 618 -32.86 -21.59 -34.51
N GLN A 619 -34.19 -21.54 -34.58
CA GLN A 619 -34.91 -20.35 -35.04
C GLN A 619 -34.82 -19.22 -34.02
N VAL A 620 -34.91 -19.56 -32.73
CA VAL A 620 -34.72 -18.60 -31.63
C VAL A 620 -33.29 -18.08 -31.62
N LYS A 621 -32.29 -18.93 -31.87
CA LYS A 621 -30.88 -18.52 -32.00
C LYS A 621 -30.67 -17.48 -33.10
N GLU A 622 -31.21 -17.72 -34.29
CA GLU A 622 -31.12 -16.77 -35.41
C GLU A 622 -31.77 -15.42 -35.07
N LEU A 623 -32.93 -15.46 -34.42
CA LEU A 623 -33.64 -14.27 -33.96
C LEU A 623 -32.84 -13.50 -32.90
N LEU A 624 -32.33 -14.16 -31.86
CA LEU A 624 -31.53 -13.54 -30.80
C LEU A 624 -30.25 -12.91 -31.36
N ALA A 625 -29.58 -13.59 -32.29
CA ALA A 625 -28.41 -13.05 -32.98
C ALA A 625 -28.77 -11.79 -33.78
N LYS A 626 -29.88 -11.82 -34.54
CA LYS A 626 -30.38 -10.66 -35.28
C LYS A 626 -30.64 -9.48 -34.34
N LEU A 627 -31.40 -9.68 -33.26
CA LEU A 627 -31.71 -8.64 -32.26
C LEU A 627 -30.45 -8.05 -31.62
N TYR A 628 -29.47 -8.90 -31.29
CA TYR A 628 -28.19 -8.46 -30.73
C TYR A 628 -27.43 -7.55 -31.70
N PHE A 629 -27.25 -7.97 -32.95
CA PHE A 629 -26.50 -7.19 -33.94
C PHE A 629 -27.22 -5.92 -34.37
N GLU A 630 -28.55 -5.93 -34.51
CA GLU A 630 -29.34 -4.72 -34.76
C GLU A 630 -29.15 -3.68 -33.65
N LYS A 631 -29.25 -4.11 -32.38
CA LYS A 631 -29.02 -3.23 -31.25
C LYS A 631 -27.58 -2.72 -31.21
N LYS A 632 -26.59 -3.59 -31.43
CA LYS A 632 -25.17 -3.22 -31.45
C LYS A 632 -24.87 -2.16 -32.53
N ASN A 633 -25.45 -2.31 -33.72
CA ASN A 633 -25.30 -1.33 -34.80
C ASN A 633 -25.95 0.01 -34.43
N ALA A 634 -27.17 -0.02 -33.87
CA ALA A 634 -27.86 1.18 -33.41
C ALA A 634 -27.10 1.93 -32.30
N LEU A 635 -26.38 1.20 -31.42
CA LEU A 635 -25.53 1.80 -30.40
C LEU A 635 -24.27 2.45 -31.00
N ALA A 636 -23.68 1.84 -32.04
CA ALA A 636 -22.48 2.37 -32.70
C ALA A 636 -22.73 3.71 -33.43
N GLU A 637 -23.98 3.98 -33.83
CA GLU A 637 -24.38 5.24 -34.48
C GLU A 637 -24.59 6.40 -33.48
N LYS A 638 -24.71 6.10 -32.18
CA LYS A 638 -24.94 7.11 -31.14
C LYS A 638 -23.62 7.69 -30.62
N SER A 639 -23.55 9.00 -30.52
CA SER A 639 -22.41 9.71 -29.92
C SER A 639 -22.36 9.60 -28.40
N ILE A 640 -23.52 9.43 -27.76
CA ILE A 640 -23.67 9.24 -26.30
C ILE A 640 -24.65 8.10 -26.09
N VAL A 641 -24.24 7.11 -25.30
CA VAL A 641 -25.05 5.94 -24.96
C VAL A 641 -25.33 5.95 -23.46
N GLY A 642 -26.60 5.82 -23.08
CA GLY A 642 -26.97 5.72 -21.66
C GLY A 642 -26.64 4.33 -21.08
N ALA A 643 -26.37 4.25 -19.78
CA ALA A 643 -26.00 2.98 -19.10
C ALA A 643 -27.04 1.85 -19.30
N GLN A 644 -28.33 2.19 -19.31
CA GLN A 644 -29.41 1.24 -19.58
C GLN A 644 -29.48 0.82 -21.06
N GLU A 645 -29.04 1.68 -21.98
CA GLU A 645 -29.09 1.39 -23.42
C GLU A 645 -28.08 0.33 -23.82
N GLU A 646 -26.93 0.25 -23.14
CA GLU A 646 -25.89 -0.78 -23.35
C GLU A 646 -26.34 -2.20 -22.96
N ILE A 647 -27.41 -2.34 -22.17
CA ILE A 647 -27.86 -3.63 -21.64
C ILE A 647 -28.76 -4.38 -22.62
N PHE A 648 -28.41 -5.60 -22.98
CA PHE A 648 -29.17 -6.43 -23.90
C PHE A 648 -30.33 -7.17 -23.20
N PHE A 649 -31.46 -6.50 -22.92
CA PHE A 649 -32.64 -7.14 -22.31
C PHE A 649 -33.71 -7.49 -23.36
N ASN A 650 -33.96 -8.79 -23.60
CA ASN A 650 -34.82 -9.24 -24.69
C ASN A 650 -36.15 -9.90 -24.25
N TYR A 651 -36.36 -10.19 -22.97
CA TYR A 651 -37.55 -10.95 -22.52
C TYR A 651 -38.91 -10.36 -22.91
N SER A 652 -38.99 -9.04 -23.07
CA SER A 652 -40.22 -8.35 -23.47
C SER A 652 -40.41 -8.22 -24.99
N ASN A 653 -39.51 -8.79 -25.80
CA ASN A 653 -39.57 -8.70 -27.26
C ASN A 653 -40.75 -9.55 -27.79
N PRO A 654 -41.71 -8.97 -28.54
CA PRO A 654 -42.87 -9.70 -29.07
C PRO A 654 -42.53 -10.89 -29.98
N GLU A 655 -41.34 -10.91 -30.58
CA GLU A 655 -40.91 -12.00 -31.48
C GLU A 655 -40.40 -13.23 -30.70
N LEU A 656 -40.13 -13.12 -29.40
CA LEU A 656 -39.63 -14.22 -28.58
C LEU A 656 -40.76 -15.02 -27.92
N PRO A 657 -40.56 -16.34 -27.71
CA PRO A 657 -41.50 -17.14 -26.94
C PRO A 657 -41.59 -16.62 -25.49
N LEU A 658 -42.76 -16.79 -24.87
CA LEU A 658 -43.05 -16.37 -23.49
C LEU A 658 -43.07 -14.85 -23.23
N HIS A 659 -42.93 -13.99 -24.25
CA HIS A 659 -42.84 -12.53 -24.08
C HIS A 659 -44.01 -11.91 -23.28
N GLN A 660 -45.23 -12.42 -23.46
CA GLN A 660 -46.43 -11.92 -22.77
C GLN A 660 -46.33 -12.14 -21.26
N ILE A 661 -45.85 -13.31 -20.87
CA ILE A 661 -45.67 -13.71 -19.47
C ILE A 661 -44.47 -12.96 -18.88
N SER A 662 -43.37 -12.85 -19.63
CA SER A 662 -42.20 -12.09 -19.22
C SER A 662 -42.47 -10.60 -19.03
N SER A 663 -43.33 -9.99 -19.86
CA SER A 663 -43.70 -8.58 -19.72
C SER A 663 -44.43 -8.29 -18.41
N LYS A 664 -45.17 -9.26 -17.86
CA LYS A 664 -45.80 -9.11 -16.53
C LYS A 664 -44.78 -8.97 -15.41
N VAL A 665 -43.62 -9.62 -15.51
CA VAL A 665 -42.53 -9.46 -14.53
C VAL A 665 -41.95 -8.06 -14.61
N TYR A 666 -41.75 -7.55 -15.82
CA TYR A 666 -41.30 -6.17 -16.01
C TYR A 666 -42.27 -5.15 -15.38
N ASP A 667 -43.57 -5.30 -15.65
CA ASP A 667 -44.60 -4.42 -15.10
C ASP A 667 -44.70 -4.53 -13.57
N PHE A 668 -44.56 -5.75 -13.04
CA PHE A 668 -44.57 -6.01 -11.60
C PHE A 668 -43.41 -5.32 -10.89
N VAL A 669 -42.18 -5.51 -11.38
CA VAL A 669 -40.98 -4.94 -10.74
C VAL A 669 -40.94 -3.42 -10.91
N SER A 670 -41.45 -2.90 -12.03
CA SER A 670 -41.53 -1.45 -12.29
C SER A 670 -42.54 -0.74 -11.39
N ALA A 671 -43.54 -1.44 -10.86
CA ALA A 671 -44.49 -0.87 -9.90
C ALA A 671 -43.81 -0.52 -8.58
N HIS A 672 -44.30 0.52 -7.87
CA HIS A 672 -43.64 1.02 -6.66
C HIS A 672 -43.54 -0.01 -5.53
N TRP A 673 -44.58 -0.81 -5.28
CA TRP A 673 -44.56 -1.90 -4.31
C TRP A 673 -45.72 -2.89 -4.57
N LYS A 674 -45.44 -4.18 -4.35
CA LYS A 674 -46.37 -5.30 -4.52
C LYS A 674 -46.20 -6.30 -3.37
N THR A 675 -47.27 -6.97 -2.96
CA THR A 675 -47.24 -7.91 -1.83
C THR A 675 -46.55 -9.24 -2.18
N ASN A 676 -46.14 -10.00 -1.15
CA ASN A 676 -45.57 -11.34 -1.35
C ASN A 676 -46.60 -12.34 -1.92
N SER A 677 -47.89 -12.17 -1.62
CA SER A 677 -48.97 -12.96 -2.22
C SER A 677 -49.08 -12.71 -3.73
N GLU A 678 -49.11 -11.43 -4.15
CA GLU A 678 -49.14 -11.08 -5.58
C GLU A 678 -47.89 -11.61 -6.31
N PHE A 679 -46.73 -11.61 -5.65
CA PHE A 679 -45.51 -12.21 -6.20
C PHE A 679 -45.64 -13.73 -6.38
N SER A 680 -46.21 -14.42 -5.39
CA SER A 680 -46.41 -15.87 -5.42
C SER A 680 -47.35 -16.29 -6.54
N ASP A 681 -48.43 -15.54 -6.75
CA ASP A 681 -49.38 -15.78 -7.83
C ASP A 681 -48.72 -15.58 -9.20
N LEU A 682 -47.94 -14.51 -9.35
CA LEU A 682 -47.17 -14.25 -10.57
C LEU A 682 -46.14 -15.36 -10.82
N TYR A 683 -45.41 -15.80 -9.79
CA TYR A 683 -44.45 -16.90 -9.90
C TYR A 683 -45.11 -18.20 -10.37
N LYS A 684 -46.25 -18.58 -9.78
CA LYS A 684 -47.01 -19.78 -10.18
C LYS A 684 -47.53 -19.68 -11.61
N GLU A 685 -47.99 -18.51 -12.02
CA GLU A 685 -48.43 -18.25 -13.39
C GLU A 685 -47.29 -18.48 -14.39
N ILE A 686 -46.13 -17.88 -14.13
CA ILE A 686 -44.95 -18.01 -14.99
C ILE A 686 -44.48 -19.46 -15.05
N LEU A 687 -44.40 -20.13 -13.89
CA LEU A 687 -43.98 -21.53 -13.82
C LEU A 687 -44.86 -22.43 -14.67
N THR A 688 -46.18 -22.28 -14.56
CA THR A 688 -47.13 -23.05 -15.37
C THR A 688 -46.97 -22.74 -16.85
N GLY A 689 -46.79 -21.47 -17.21
CA GLY A 689 -46.59 -21.03 -18.60
C GLY A 689 -45.32 -21.59 -19.23
N VAL A 690 -44.19 -21.56 -18.53
CA VAL A 690 -42.91 -22.07 -19.05
C VAL A 690 -42.92 -23.60 -19.15
N GLN A 691 -43.56 -24.30 -18.19
CA GLN A 691 -43.69 -25.76 -18.21
C GLN A 691 -44.45 -26.31 -19.43
N THR A 692 -45.20 -25.45 -20.15
CA THR A 692 -45.82 -25.86 -21.43
C THR A 692 -44.81 -26.11 -22.54
N LEU A 693 -43.57 -25.62 -22.39
CA LEU A 693 -42.47 -25.77 -23.35
C LEU A 693 -41.45 -26.78 -22.81
N PRO A 694 -41.44 -28.04 -23.31
CA PRO A 694 -40.67 -29.13 -22.71
C PRO A 694 -39.15 -28.97 -22.84
N ASN A 695 -38.68 -28.15 -23.78
CA ASN A 695 -37.25 -27.94 -24.03
C ASN A 695 -36.64 -26.86 -23.13
N ILE A 696 -37.46 -26.11 -22.37
CA ILE A 696 -37.00 -25.03 -21.51
C ILE A 696 -36.95 -25.51 -20.07
N ASN A 697 -35.79 -25.32 -19.41
CA ASN A 697 -35.70 -25.50 -17.96
C ASN A 697 -36.45 -24.35 -17.26
N ALA A 698 -37.65 -24.64 -16.77
CA ALA A 698 -38.55 -23.64 -16.21
C ALA A 698 -37.94 -22.89 -15.01
N GLU A 699 -37.22 -23.57 -14.12
CA GLU A 699 -36.60 -22.92 -12.96
C GLU A 699 -35.48 -21.97 -13.38
N ARG A 700 -34.57 -22.43 -14.26
CA ARG A 700 -33.47 -21.60 -14.79
C ARG A 700 -34.01 -20.37 -15.52
N PHE A 701 -35.07 -20.53 -16.31
CA PHE A 701 -35.73 -19.44 -17.02
C PHE A 701 -36.29 -18.40 -16.06
N ILE A 702 -37.01 -18.83 -15.01
CA ILE A 702 -37.61 -17.93 -14.03
C ILE A 702 -36.55 -17.14 -13.25
N ILE A 703 -35.49 -17.81 -12.77
CA ILE A 703 -34.40 -17.13 -12.06
C ILE A 703 -33.78 -16.05 -12.95
N ASN A 704 -33.45 -16.38 -14.19
CA ASN A 704 -32.91 -15.42 -15.14
C ASN A 704 -33.89 -14.27 -15.43
N LEU A 705 -35.17 -14.58 -15.69
CA LEU A 705 -36.20 -13.58 -15.96
C LEU A 705 -36.30 -12.56 -14.82
N PHE A 706 -36.41 -13.01 -13.57
CA PHE A 706 -36.51 -12.08 -12.44
C PHE A 706 -35.22 -11.30 -12.22
N PHE A 707 -34.09 -11.97 -12.01
CA PHE A 707 -32.84 -11.27 -11.66
C PHE A 707 -32.36 -10.34 -12.76
N GLN A 708 -32.49 -10.71 -14.04
CA GLN A 708 -32.18 -9.81 -15.15
C GLN A 708 -33.18 -8.66 -15.27
N THR A 709 -34.46 -8.85 -14.89
CA THR A 709 -35.45 -7.76 -14.88
C THR A 709 -35.16 -6.75 -13.77
N TYR A 710 -34.85 -7.21 -12.55
CA TYR A 710 -34.41 -6.34 -11.45
C TYR A 710 -33.16 -5.54 -11.85
N ALA A 711 -32.17 -6.22 -12.43
CA ALA A 711 -30.96 -5.61 -12.95
C ALA A 711 -31.25 -4.55 -14.01
N TYR A 712 -32.07 -4.88 -15.01
CA TYR A 712 -32.41 -4.00 -16.11
C TYR A 712 -33.19 -2.76 -15.66
N ILE A 713 -34.19 -2.90 -14.79
CA ILE A 713 -34.99 -1.75 -14.30
C ILE A 713 -34.13 -0.79 -13.47
N GLY A 714 -33.23 -1.32 -12.65
CA GLY A 714 -32.32 -0.53 -11.82
C GLY A 714 -31.11 0.04 -12.56
N SER A 715 -30.84 -0.38 -13.79
CA SER A 715 -29.57 -0.18 -14.52
C SER A 715 -29.11 1.27 -14.76
N ARG A 716 -29.92 2.28 -14.43
CA ARG A 716 -29.52 3.69 -14.54
C ARG A 716 -28.30 4.03 -13.70
N SER A 717 -28.16 3.39 -12.54
CA SER A 717 -27.00 3.54 -11.66
C SER A 717 -26.90 2.35 -10.71
N ILE A 718 -25.74 2.11 -10.11
CA ILE A 718 -25.56 1.06 -9.08
C ILE A 718 -26.54 1.30 -7.92
N TYR A 719 -26.68 2.54 -7.44
CA TYR A 719 -27.63 2.88 -6.38
C TYR A 719 -29.07 2.51 -6.76
N SER A 720 -29.47 2.77 -8.00
CA SER A 720 -30.79 2.41 -8.51
C SER A 720 -31.01 0.89 -8.53
N VAL A 721 -30.02 0.10 -8.96
CA VAL A 721 -30.08 -1.37 -8.88
C VAL A 721 -30.24 -1.83 -7.43
N VAL A 722 -29.37 -1.36 -6.55
CA VAL A 722 -29.37 -1.75 -5.12
C VAL A 722 -30.68 -1.38 -4.47
N SER A 723 -31.24 -0.21 -4.76
CA SER A 723 -32.53 0.23 -4.21
C SER A 723 -33.70 -0.65 -4.65
N VAL A 724 -33.70 -1.17 -5.88
CA VAL A 724 -34.77 -2.07 -6.34
C VAL A 724 -34.59 -3.47 -5.74
N LEU A 725 -33.34 -3.95 -5.60
CA LEU A 725 -33.04 -5.21 -4.91
C LEU A 725 -33.42 -5.17 -3.43
N SER A 726 -33.06 -4.09 -2.72
CA SER A 726 -33.29 -3.93 -1.28
C SER A 726 -34.78 -3.82 -0.94
N ARG A 727 -35.60 -3.33 -1.87
CA ARG A 727 -37.06 -3.26 -1.72
C ARG A 727 -37.69 -4.66 -1.62
N ASP A 728 -37.13 -5.63 -2.34
CA ASP A 728 -37.76 -6.93 -2.61
C ASP A 728 -36.92 -8.11 -2.09
N ILE A 729 -36.12 -7.90 -1.04
CA ILE A 729 -35.21 -8.91 -0.45
C ILE A 729 -35.93 -10.23 -0.19
N ASN A 730 -37.11 -10.23 0.46
CA ASN A 730 -37.82 -11.47 0.79
C ASN A 730 -38.30 -12.23 -0.45
N LYS A 731 -38.67 -11.53 -1.53
CA LYS A 731 -39.04 -12.15 -2.82
C LYS A 731 -37.81 -12.76 -3.51
N LEU A 732 -36.68 -12.06 -3.46
CA LEU A 732 -35.43 -12.55 -4.02
C LEU A 732 -34.86 -13.73 -3.22
N LYS A 733 -34.96 -13.70 -1.88
CA LYS A 733 -34.64 -14.83 -1.01
C LYS A 733 -35.53 -16.03 -1.32
N TYR A 734 -36.83 -15.83 -1.49
CA TYR A 734 -37.76 -16.87 -1.94
C TYR A 734 -37.35 -17.51 -3.28
N LEU A 735 -36.99 -16.70 -4.29
CA LEU A 735 -36.49 -17.22 -5.57
C LEU A 735 -35.18 -18.00 -5.42
N SER A 736 -34.26 -17.48 -4.61
CA SER A 736 -32.92 -18.05 -4.42
C SER A 736 -32.90 -19.33 -3.58
N GLY A 737 -33.98 -19.62 -2.84
CA GLY A 737 -34.02 -20.69 -1.85
C GLY A 737 -33.32 -20.37 -0.53
N SER A 738 -32.92 -19.11 -0.32
CA SER A 738 -32.32 -18.63 0.93
C SER A 738 -33.37 -18.45 2.04
N GLU A 739 -32.91 -18.52 3.29
CA GLU A 739 -33.78 -18.38 4.47
C GLU A 739 -34.37 -16.97 4.57
N ILE A 740 -35.68 -16.90 4.80
CA ILE A 740 -36.45 -15.65 4.86
C ILE A 740 -36.79 -15.33 6.31
N THR A 741 -36.43 -14.12 6.74
CA THR A 741 -36.84 -13.56 8.02
C THR A 741 -37.99 -12.59 7.77
N TYR A 742 -39.19 -12.93 8.24
CA TYR A 742 -40.39 -12.10 8.05
C TYR A 742 -40.50 -11.05 9.16
N GLY A 743 -40.92 -9.84 8.80
CA GLY A 743 -41.45 -8.87 9.76
C GLY A 743 -42.86 -9.23 10.21
N ASP A 744 -43.33 -8.62 11.30
CA ASP A 744 -44.60 -8.97 11.96
C ASP A 744 -45.85 -8.85 11.05
N ASP A 745 -45.84 -7.96 10.06
CA ASP A 745 -46.98 -7.65 9.18
C ASP A 745 -46.85 -8.18 7.73
N GLU A 746 -45.82 -8.99 7.42
CA GLU A 746 -45.59 -9.45 6.04
C GLU A 746 -46.26 -10.79 5.70
N ALA A 747 -46.87 -10.87 4.52
CA ALA A 747 -47.42 -12.12 3.99
C ALA A 747 -46.31 -13.15 3.76
N LYS A 748 -46.48 -14.34 4.34
CA LYS A 748 -45.50 -15.44 4.26
C LYS A 748 -45.62 -16.18 2.94
N PHE A 749 -44.48 -16.53 2.35
CA PHE A 749 -44.43 -17.43 1.20
C PHE A 749 -44.78 -18.87 1.62
N GLU A 750 -45.46 -19.59 0.74
CA GLU A 750 -45.56 -21.05 0.85
C GLU A 750 -44.18 -21.68 0.63
N SER A 751 -43.80 -22.65 1.46
CA SER A 751 -42.53 -23.35 1.32
C SER A 751 -42.46 -24.04 -0.04
N LEU A 752 -41.35 -23.85 -0.76
CA LEU A 752 -41.11 -24.49 -2.06
C LEU A 752 -40.60 -25.94 -1.95
N GLU A 753 -40.32 -26.45 -0.75
CA GLU A 753 -39.76 -27.80 -0.51
C GLU A 753 -38.59 -28.16 -1.44
N LEU A 754 -37.64 -27.24 -1.62
CA LEU A 754 -36.52 -27.40 -2.55
C LEU A 754 -35.50 -28.42 -2.04
N THR A 755 -34.98 -29.26 -2.94
CA THR A 755 -33.82 -30.10 -2.65
C THR A 755 -32.54 -29.26 -2.54
N PRO A 756 -31.49 -29.75 -1.84
CA PRO A 756 -30.21 -29.04 -1.78
C PRO A 756 -29.61 -28.73 -3.16
N GLU A 757 -29.76 -29.67 -4.11
CA GLU A 757 -29.30 -29.51 -5.50
C GLU A 757 -30.07 -28.41 -6.24
N GLN A 758 -31.39 -28.30 -6.03
CA GLN A 758 -32.19 -27.22 -6.62
C GLN A 758 -31.76 -25.84 -6.07
N VAL A 759 -31.46 -25.75 -4.78
CA VAL A 759 -30.94 -24.51 -4.17
C VAL A 759 -29.58 -24.15 -4.77
N GLU A 760 -28.66 -25.11 -4.86
CA GLU A 760 -27.35 -24.90 -5.49
C GLU A 760 -27.48 -24.41 -6.94
N ASN A 761 -28.29 -25.08 -7.75
CA ASN A 761 -28.55 -24.68 -9.13
C ASN A 761 -29.10 -23.24 -9.23
N ARG A 762 -30.03 -22.85 -8.34
CA ARG A 762 -30.56 -21.49 -8.29
C ARG A 762 -29.48 -20.46 -7.96
N GLN A 763 -28.60 -20.75 -7.00
CA GLN A 763 -27.48 -19.88 -6.64
C GLN A 763 -26.53 -19.66 -7.84
N VAL A 764 -26.21 -20.74 -8.57
CA VAL A 764 -25.41 -20.66 -9.80
C VAL A 764 -26.12 -19.83 -10.88
N TRP A 765 -27.41 -20.06 -11.12
CA TRP A 765 -28.17 -19.32 -12.13
C TRP A 765 -28.33 -17.83 -11.79
N ILE A 766 -28.37 -17.47 -10.51
CA ILE A 766 -28.35 -16.06 -10.07
C ILE A 766 -27.05 -15.40 -10.51
N ILE A 767 -25.90 -16.03 -10.24
CA ILE A 767 -24.59 -15.50 -10.64
C ILE A 767 -24.53 -15.34 -12.16
N GLU A 768 -24.95 -16.36 -12.89
CA GLU A 768 -24.94 -16.34 -14.35
C GLU A 768 -25.90 -15.31 -14.95
N ALA A 769 -27.08 -15.10 -14.36
CA ALA A 769 -28.02 -14.07 -14.78
C ALA A 769 -27.38 -12.67 -14.70
N ILE A 770 -26.64 -12.39 -13.61
CA ILE A 770 -25.92 -11.12 -13.44
C ILE A 770 -24.72 -11.03 -14.40
N PHE A 771 -23.96 -12.11 -14.58
CA PHE A 771 -22.85 -12.16 -15.55
C PHE A 771 -23.34 -11.89 -16.99
N ARG A 772 -24.49 -12.46 -17.36
CA ARG A 772 -25.11 -12.29 -18.67
C ARG A 772 -25.51 -10.83 -18.89
N ILE A 773 -26.34 -10.26 -18.02
CA ILE A 773 -26.97 -8.95 -18.26
C ILE A 773 -25.97 -7.79 -18.30
N TRP A 774 -24.89 -7.86 -17.52
CA TRP A 774 -23.83 -6.83 -17.45
C TRP A 774 -22.46 -7.34 -17.90
N SER A 775 -22.42 -8.29 -18.84
CA SER A 775 -21.16 -8.85 -19.35
C SER A 775 -20.15 -7.79 -19.81
N HIS A 776 -20.60 -6.63 -20.30
CA HIS A 776 -19.80 -5.49 -20.74
C HIS A 776 -19.29 -4.55 -19.62
N GLN A 777 -19.79 -4.72 -18.38
CA GLN A 777 -19.45 -3.89 -17.21
C GLN A 777 -19.10 -4.78 -15.99
N PRO A 778 -17.89 -5.36 -15.96
CA PRO A 778 -17.46 -6.24 -14.86
C PRO A 778 -17.58 -5.61 -13.47
N GLN A 779 -17.29 -4.31 -13.34
CA GLN A 779 -17.41 -3.60 -12.06
C GLN A 779 -18.84 -3.67 -11.51
N VAL A 780 -19.85 -3.44 -12.35
CA VAL A 780 -21.25 -3.50 -11.95
C VAL A 780 -21.65 -4.92 -11.58
N VAL A 781 -21.22 -5.92 -12.37
CA VAL A 781 -21.46 -7.34 -12.08
C VAL A 781 -21.03 -7.69 -10.66
N PHE A 782 -19.77 -7.43 -10.32
CA PHE A 782 -19.23 -7.86 -9.04
C PHE A 782 -19.77 -7.04 -7.86
N LEU A 783 -20.02 -5.73 -8.05
CA LEU A 783 -20.68 -4.93 -7.01
C LEU A 783 -22.11 -5.41 -6.72
N VAL A 784 -22.89 -5.75 -7.76
CA VAL A 784 -24.24 -6.29 -7.56
C VAL A 784 -24.19 -7.64 -6.85
N LEU A 785 -23.25 -8.51 -7.21
CA LEU A 785 -23.08 -9.80 -6.52
C LEU A 785 -22.66 -9.61 -5.05
N GLU A 786 -21.80 -8.64 -4.74
CA GLU A 786 -21.47 -8.26 -3.36
C GLU A 786 -22.73 -7.84 -2.56
N TYR A 787 -23.59 -6.99 -3.14
CA TYR A 787 -24.84 -6.61 -2.49
C TYR A 787 -25.82 -7.78 -2.33
N LEU A 788 -25.88 -8.71 -3.29
CA LEU A 788 -26.68 -9.92 -3.15
C LEU A 788 -26.16 -10.82 -2.01
N ILE A 789 -24.86 -10.82 -1.75
CA ILE A 789 -24.26 -11.50 -0.59
C ILE A 789 -24.60 -10.77 0.71
N GLU A 790 -24.48 -9.43 0.74
CA GLU A 790 -24.84 -8.60 1.90
C GLU A 790 -26.32 -8.77 2.28
N PHE A 791 -27.22 -8.88 1.30
CA PHE A 791 -28.63 -9.16 1.52
C PHE A 791 -28.94 -10.64 1.78
N GLU A 792 -27.93 -11.51 1.87
CA GLU A 792 -28.06 -12.95 2.08
C GLU A 792 -28.94 -13.66 1.03
N ILE A 793 -29.05 -13.07 -0.17
CA ILE A 793 -29.72 -13.67 -1.32
C ILE A 793 -28.78 -14.67 -2.00
N LEU A 794 -27.51 -14.30 -2.12
CA LEU A 794 -26.45 -15.11 -2.71
C LEU A 794 -25.47 -15.58 -1.63
N LYS A 795 -25.12 -16.87 -1.65
CA LYS A 795 -24.07 -17.42 -0.78
C LYS A 795 -22.69 -17.33 -1.47
N PRO A 796 -21.67 -16.75 -0.84
CA PRO A 796 -20.34 -16.55 -1.45
C PRO A 796 -19.63 -17.85 -1.85
N GLU A 797 -20.00 -18.98 -1.24
CA GLU A 797 -19.49 -20.32 -1.55
C GLU A 797 -19.72 -20.76 -3.00
N PHE A 798 -20.73 -20.20 -3.68
CA PHE A 798 -21.00 -20.51 -5.10
C PHE A 798 -20.30 -19.54 -6.05
N LEU A 799 -20.03 -18.31 -5.60
CA LEU A 799 -19.35 -17.30 -6.42
C LEU A 799 -17.86 -17.61 -6.55
N ILE A 800 -17.18 -17.93 -5.45
CA ILE A 800 -15.73 -18.15 -5.42
C ILE A 800 -15.29 -19.27 -6.39
N PRO A 801 -15.88 -20.48 -6.40
CA PRO A 801 -15.48 -21.52 -7.35
C PRO A 801 -15.77 -21.11 -8.81
N LYS A 802 -16.83 -20.33 -9.05
CA LYS A 802 -17.18 -19.85 -10.40
C LYS A 802 -16.12 -18.89 -10.94
N THR A 803 -15.57 -18.00 -10.11
CA THR A 803 -14.51 -17.06 -10.52
C THR A 803 -13.15 -17.75 -10.72
N LEU A 804 -12.95 -18.89 -10.07
CA LEU A 804 -11.76 -19.74 -10.18
C LEU A 804 -11.89 -20.86 -11.22
N SER A 805 -12.97 -20.94 -12.00
CA SER A 805 -13.14 -21.98 -13.02
C SER A 805 -12.07 -21.86 -14.12
N LEU A 806 -11.41 -22.97 -14.47
CA LEU A 806 -10.42 -23.02 -15.56
C LEU A 806 -10.98 -22.62 -16.94
N SER A 807 -12.31 -22.64 -17.10
CA SER A 807 -12.97 -22.20 -18.33
C SER A 807 -12.82 -20.69 -18.58
N THR A 808 -12.71 -19.89 -17.51
CA THR A 808 -12.74 -18.42 -17.58
C THR A 808 -11.56 -17.77 -16.86
N ASN A 809 -11.12 -18.33 -15.73
CA ASN A 809 -10.05 -17.82 -14.86
C ASN A 809 -10.26 -16.35 -14.45
N LEU A 810 -11.50 -15.96 -14.19
CA LEU A 810 -11.89 -14.56 -13.95
C LEU A 810 -11.11 -13.93 -12.81
N LEU A 811 -10.80 -14.68 -11.75
CA LEU A 811 -10.07 -14.12 -10.60
C LEU A 811 -8.65 -13.66 -10.96
N ILE A 812 -7.97 -14.38 -11.85
CA ILE A 812 -6.60 -14.03 -12.30
C ILE A 812 -6.66 -12.96 -13.39
N GLU A 813 -7.62 -13.05 -14.30
CA GLU A 813 -7.66 -12.20 -15.48
C GLU A 813 -8.30 -10.83 -15.23
N ASN A 814 -9.38 -10.80 -14.45
CA ASN A 814 -10.27 -9.64 -14.35
C ASN A 814 -10.07 -8.91 -13.02
N VAL A 815 -9.56 -7.68 -13.09
CA VAL A 815 -9.29 -6.89 -11.88
C VAL A 815 -10.54 -6.54 -11.05
N SER A 816 -11.74 -6.41 -11.65
CA SER A 816 -12.98 -6.24 -10.83
C SER A 816 -13.27 -7.49 -10.00
N CYS A 817 -13.08 -8.67 -10.61
CA CYS A 817 -13.31 -9.95 -9.96
C CYS A 817 -12.37 -10.12 -8.76
N MET A 818 -11.08 -9.91 -9.00
CA MET A 818 -10.04 -9.97 -7.98
C MET A 818 -10.31 -9.02 -6.80
N GLU A 819 -10.59 -7.75 -7.08
CA GLU A 819 -10.91 -6.76 -6.05
C GLU A 819 -12.16 -7.16 -5.24
N SER A 820 -13.19 -7.69 -5.91
CA SER A 820 -14.43 -8.13 -5.29
C SER A 820 -14.24 -9.32 -4.36
N ILE A 821 -13.57 -10.37 -4.82
CA ILE A 821 -13.27 -11.55 -3.99
C ILE A 821 -12.38 -11.15 -2.80
N ASN A 822 -11.39 -10.28 -3.00
CA ASN A 822 -10.56 -9.74 -1.92
C ASN A 822 -11.39 -8.97 -0.87
N ARG A 823 -12.36 -8.15 -1.29
CA ARG A 823 -13.29 -7.46 -0.38
C ARG A 823 -14.20 -8.44 0.37
N ILE A 824 -14.77 -9.42 -0.33
CA ILE A 824 -15.62 -10.45 0.28
C ILE A 824 -14.84 -11.19 1.38
N LEU A 825 -13.64 -11.69 1.07
CA LEU A 825 -12.79 -12.39 2.03
C LEU A 825 -12.41 -11.50 3.21
N ASN A 826 -11.99 -10.25 2.97
CA ASN A 826 -11.66 -9.29 4.02
C ASN A 826 -12.86 -9.00 4.94
N ASN A 827 -14.05 -8.79 4.37
CA ASN A 827 -15.25 -8.48 5.13
C ASN A 827 -15.63 -9.63 6.05
N PHE A 828 -15.62 -10.87 5.56
CA PHE A 828 -15.91 -12.06 6.39
C PHE A 828 -14.81 -12.31 7.42
N HIS A 829 -13.54 -12.11 7.07
CA HIS A 829 -12.42 -12.25 8.02
C HIS A 829 -12.61 -11.36 9.26
N THR A 830 -13.15 -10.15 9.09
CA THR A 830 -13.41 -9.23 10.20
C THR A 830 -14.77 -9.43 10.87
N SER A 831 -15.83 -9.76 10.13
CA SER A 831 -17.21 -9.78 10.67
C SER A 831 -17.70 -11.17 11.11
N ASN A 832 -17.25 -12.25 10.48
CA ASN A 832 -17.71 -13.62 10.74
C ASN A 832 -16.60 -14.66 10.45
N PRO A 833 -15.71 -14.91 11.43
CA PRO A 833 -14.55 -15.80 11.27
C PRO A 833 -14.89 -17.24 10.88
N GLU A 834 -16.01 -17.79 11.36
CA GLU A 834 -16.44 -19.16 11.02
C GLU A 834 -16.80 -19.27 9.53
N GLN A 835 -17.55 -18.30 9.01
CA GLN A 835 -17.88 -18.25 7.59
C GLN A 835 -16.61 -17.98 6.75
N PHE A 836 -15.71 -17.11 7.24
CA PHE A 836 -14.42 -16.87 6.58
C PHE A 836 -13.60 -18.16 6.45
N LYS A 837 -13.47 -18.94 7.53
CA LYS A 837 -12.76 -20.23 7.54
C LYS A 837 -13.25 -21.14 6.42
N LYS A 838 -14.57 -21.31 6.31
CA LYS A 838 -15.18 -22.13 5.24
C LYS A 838 -14.83 -21.60 3.85
N LEU A 839 -14.95 -20.28 3.64
CA LEU A 839 -14.65 -19.66 2.36
C LEU A 839 -13.18 -19.77 2.00
N PHE A 840 -12.28 -19.58 2.97
CA PHE A 840 -10.85 -19.66 2.76
C PHE A 840 -10.40 -21.07 2.37
N LEU A 841 -10.95 -22.10 3.00
CA LEU A 841 -10.71 -23.49 2.60
C LEU A 841 -11.21 -23.76 1.17
N ILE A 842 -12.38 -23.24 0.78
CA ILE A 842 -12.89 -23.36 -0.60
C ILE A 842 -11.93 -22.70 -1.60
N VAL A 843 -11.39 -21.53 -1.26
CA VAL A 843 -10.42 -20.80 -2.10
C VAL A 843 -9.14 -21.63 -2.27
N VAL A 844 -8.55 -22.11 -1.16
CA VAL A 844 -7.32 -22.90 -1.18
C VAL A 844 -7.52 -24.18 -1.98
N ASN A 845 -8.58 -24.95 -1.68
CA ASN A 845 -8.93 -26.17 -2.41
C ASN A 845 -9.09 -25.91 -3.92
N SER A 846 -9.80 -24.84 -4.30
CA SER A 846 -10.01 -24.49 -5.70
C SER A 846 -8.71 -24.14 -6.42
N ILE A 847 -7.80 -23.42 -5.76
CA ILE A 847 -6.48 -23.09 -6.32
C ILE A 847 -5.61 -24.35 -6.46
N VAL A 848 -5.54 -25.20 -5.42
CA VAL A 848 -4.77 -26.45 -5.46
C VAL A 848 -5.28 -27.38 -6.56
N ARG A 849 -6.60 -27.55 -6.68
CA ARG A 849 -7.21 -28.31 -7.77
C ARG A 849 -6.80 -27.78 -9.14
N ASN A 850 -6.80 -26.46 -9.31
CA ASN A 850 -6.40 -25.84 -10.58
C ASN A 850 -4.90 -26.05 -10.87
N LEU A 851 -4.03 -25.94 -9.86
CA LEU A 851 -2.60 -26.24 -10.01
C LEU A 851 -2.39 -27.68 -10.52
N ASN A 852 -3.08 -28.66 -9.94
CA ASN A 852 -2.99 -30.06 -10.36
C ASN A 852 -3.49 -30.25 -11.79
N LEU A 853 -4.68 -29.71 -12.13
CA LEU A 853 -5.25 -29.82 -13.47
C LEU A 853 -4.38 -29.15 -14.54
N ILE A 854 -3.77 -28.00 -14.24
CA ILE A 854 -2.86 -27.31 -15.15
C ILE A 854 -1.58 -28.14 -15.31
N SER A 855 -0.99 -28.64 -14.23
CA SER A 855 0.19 -29.52 -14.26
C SER A 855 -0.04 -30.75 -15.15
N GLN A 856 -1.19 -31.40 -15.00
CA GLN A 856 -1.60 -32.53 -15.83
C GLN A 856 -1.72 -32.12 -17.31
N SER A 857 -2.28 -30.94 -17.60
CA SER A 857 -2.41 -30.44 -18.98
C SER A 857 -1.07 -30.16 -19.66
N LEU A 858 -0.04 -29.81 -18.87
CA LEU A 858 1.32 -29.54 -19.34
C LEU A 858 2.13 -30.83 -19.59
N ASN A 859 1.64 -31.99 -19.15
CA ASN A 859 2.32 -33.30 -19.23
C ASN A 859 3.73 -33.32 -18.63
N VAL A 860 3.97 -32.51 -17.58
CA VAL A 860 5.25 -32.49 -16.86
C VAL A 860 5.21 -33.53 -15.73
N PRO A 861 6.24 -34.38 -15.56
CA PRO A 861 6.33 -35.31 -14.44
C PRO A 861 6.21 -34.61 -13.08
N ASN A 862 5.57 -35.26 -12.10
CA ASN A 862 5.32 -34.66 -10.78
C ASN A 862 6.60 -34.31 -9.99
N ASN A 863 7.73 -34.92 -10.32
CA ASN A 863 9.03 -34.68 -9.70
C ASN A 863 9.88 -33.64 -10.45
N GLU A 864 9.36 -33.05 -11.53
CA GLU A 864 10.06 -32.04 -12.33
C GLU A 864 9.45 -30.65 -12.15
N THR A 865 10.30 -29.64 -12.34
CA THR A 865 9.89 -28.23 -12.29
C THR A 865 9.21 -27.85 -13.60
N ILE A 866 8.02 -27.25 -13.50
CA ILE A 866 7.36 -26.61 -14.65
C ILE A 866 8.18 -25.36 -15.02
N THR A 867 8.81 -25.34 -16.19
CA THR A 867 9.57 -24.19 -16.67
C THR A 867 8.73 -23.36 -17.64
N ILE A 868 8.88 -22.02 -17.60
CA ILE A 868 8.23 -21.13 -18.58
C ILE A 868 9.18 -20.95 -19.75
N GLN A 869 8.73 -21.32 -20.95
CA GLN A 869 9.51 -21.15 -22.17
C GLN A 869 9.54 -19.66 -22.58
N LYS A 870 10.74 -19.09 -22.72
CA LYS A 870 10.95 -17.64 -22.96
C LYS A 870 10.95 -17.27 -24.44
N GLU A 871 11.49 -18.15 -25.27
CA GLU A 871 11.55 -17.98 -26.72
C GLU A 871 10.51 -18.89 -27.36
N PHE A 872 9.72 -18.32 -28.26
CA PHE A 872 8.66 -19.03 -28.96
C PHE A 872 8.43 -18.41 -30.34
N ASP A 873 7.99 -19.24 -31.28
CA ASP A 873 7.53 -18.80 -32.58
C ASP A 873 6.13 -18.14 -32.43
N GLU A 874 6.00 -16.91 -32.91
CA GLU A 874 4.73 -16.16 -32.87
C GLU A 874 3.66 -16.79 -33.79
N GLU A 875 4.03 -17.70 -34.70
CA GLU A 875 3.10 -18.42 -35.57
C GLU A 875 2.60 -19.77 -34.98
N ASP A 876 3.30 -20.34 -33.99
CA ASP A 876 2.92 -21.62 -33.37
C ASP A 876 1.90 -21.42 -32.23
N LEU A 877 0.62 -21.56 -32.57
CA LEU A 877 -0.48 -21.40 -31.63
C LEU A 877 -0.54 -22.49 -30.55
N ASP A 878 -0.10 -23.72 -30.85
CA ASP A 878 -0.13 -24.82 -29.89
C ASP A 878 0.96 -24.64 -28.83
N LEU A 879 2.15 -24.21 -29.25
CA LEU A 879 3.23 -23.82 -28.34
C LEU A 879 2.81 -22.65 -27.45
N GLN A 880 2.20 -21.62 -28.02
CA GLN A 880 1.73 -20.46 -27.25
C GLN A 880 0.66 -20.84 -26.23
N LYS A 881 -0.24 -21.78 -26.56
CA LYS A 881 -1.21 -22.31 -25.60
C LYS A 881 -0.53 -23.01 -24.43
N ASN A 882 0.53 -23.79 -24.69
CA ASN A 882 1.34 -24.43 -23.64
C ASN A 882 2.00 -23.37 -22.74
N ILE A 883 2.69 -22.39 -23.33
CA ILE A 883 3.33 -21.28 -22.59
C ILE A 883 2.32 -20.48 -21.77
N ASN A 884 1.13 -20.24 -22.31
CA ASN A 884 0.06 -19.58 -21.60
C ASN A 884 -0.38 -20.37 -20.35
N ASN A 885 -0.45 -21.70 -20.43
CA ASN A 885 -0.73 -22.57 -19.28
C ASN A 885 0.43 -22.59 -18.26
N GLN A 886 1.68 -22.51 -18.72
CA GLN A 886 2.85 -22.35 -17.83
C GLN A 886 2.74 -21.05 -17.02
N TRP A 887 2.38 -19.94 -17.66
CA TRP A 887 2.10 -18.68 -16.95
C TRP A 887 0.93 -18.81 -15.98
N LEU A 888 -0.19 -19.40 -16.41
CA LEU A 888 -1.36 -19.61 -15.56
C LEU A 888 -1.02 -20.38 -14.27
N TYR A 889 -0.16 -21.41 -14.38
CA TYR A 889 0.33 -22.17 -13.23
C TYR A 889 1.01 -21.27 -12.20
N TYR A 890 1.93 -20.42 -12.64
CA TYR A 890 2.66 -19.50 -11.76
C TYR A 890 1.80 -18.35 -11.23
N GLU A 891 0.78 -17.91 -11.97
CA GLU A 891 -0.21 -16.95 -11.45
C GLU A 891 -1.05 -17.56 -10.32
N TYR A 892 -1.49 -18.82 -10.45
CA TYR A 892 -2.19 -19.53 -9.37
C TYR A 892 -1.30 -19.76 -8.14
N LYS A 893 -0.03 -20.14 -8.35
CA LYS A 893 0.94 -20.27 -7.26
C LYS A 893 1.17 -18.93 -6.54
N GLY A 894 1.30 -17.85 -7.30
CA GLY A 894 1.45 -16.49 -6.76
C GLY A 894 0.22 -16.02 -5.99
N LEU A 895 -0.98 -16.29 -6.51
CA LEU A 895 -2.24 -16.02 -5.82
C LEU A 895 -2.33 -16.78 -4.49
N LEU A 896 -1.99 -18.07 -4.48
CA LEU A 896 -1.94 -18.89 -3.28
C LEU A 896 -0.97 -18.30 -2.25
N LYS A 897 0.23 -17.91 -2.68
CA LYS A 897 1.25 -17.26 -1.85
C LYS A 897 0.71 -15.99 -1.20
N SER A 898 0.05 -15.12 -1.96
CA SER A 898 -0.54 -13.88 -1.45
C SER A 898 -1.65 -14.13 -0.42
N TYR A 899 -2.52 -15.10 -0.68
CA TYR A 899 -3.60 -15.46 0.25
C TYR A 899 -3.12 -16.13 1.53
N ILE A 900 -2.13 -17.03 1.45
CA ILE A 900 -1.48 -17.62 2.63
C ILE A 900 -0.82 -16.51 3.46
N ARG A 901 0.00 -15.66 2.83
CA ARG A 901 0.65 -14.52 3.49
C ARG A 901 -0.33 -13.61 4.23
N LYS A 902 -1.48 -13.33 3.63
CA LYS A 902 -2.45 -12.36 4.15
C LYS A 902 -3.35 -12.93 5.25
N TYR A 903 -3.75 -14.18 5.13
CA TYR A 903 -4.82 -14.75 5.99
C TYR A 903 -4.35 -15.89 6.89
N LEU A 904 -3.29 -16.62 6.54
CA LEU A 904 -2.87 -17.78 7.32
C LEU A 904 -1.88 -17.37 8.41
N LYS A 905 -2.31 -17.49 9.67
CA LYS A 905 -1.43 -17.39 10.85
C LYS A 905 -1.24 -18.77 11.47
N SER A 906 -0.11 -18.98 12.15
CA SER A 906 0.23 -20.24 12.80
C SER A 906 -0.74 -20.65 13.91
N ASP A 907 -1.42 -19.68 14.53
CA ASP A 907 -2.40 -19.87 15.60
C ASP A 907 -3.85 -19.96 15.10
N ALA A 908 -4.07 -19.91 13.78
CA ALA A 908 -5.42 -20.00 13.20
C ALA A 908 -6.03 -21.40 13.40
N ASP A 909 -7.30 -21.45 13.79
CA ASP A 909 -8.07 -22.69 14.01
C ASP A 909 -8.37 -23.47 12.71
N TYR A 910 -8.08 -22.87 11.55
CA TYR A 910 -8.15 -23.48 10.22
C TYR A 910 -6.79 -23.81 9.62
N PHE A 911 -5.69 -23.62 10.36
CA PHE A 911 -4.34 -23.87 9.88
C PHE A 911 -4.14 -25.32 9.40
N GLU A 912 -4.53 -26.30 10.20
CA GLU A 912 -4.40 -27.72 9.83
C GLU A 912 -5.28 -28.08 8.63
N GLY A 913 -6.49 -27.52 8.52
CA GLY A 913 -7.35 -27.73 7.36
C GLY A 913 -6.72 -27.18 6.07
N VAL A 914 -6.09 -26.00 6.13
CA VAL A 914 -5.35 -25.45 4.99
C VAL A 914 -4.17 -26.34 4.65
N LYS A 915 -3.40 -26.79 5.64
CA LYS A 915 -2.25 -27.69 5.44
C LYS A 915 -2.66 -29.02 4.78
N GLU A 916 -3.77 -29.61 5.18
CA GLU A 916 -4.34 -30.81 4.53
C GLU A 916 -4.66 -30.57 3.06
N GLU A 917 -5.29 -29.43 2.72
CA GLU A 917 -5.56 -29.06 1.34
C GLU A 917 -4.27 -28.88 0.53
N LEU A 918 -3.24 -28.25 1.11
CA LEU A 918 -1.94 -28.06 0.44
C LEU A 918 -1.22 -29.39 0.18
N GLN A 919 -1.39 -30.40 1.05
CA GLN A 919 -0.84 -31.75 0.84
C GLN A 919 -1.41 -32.46 -0.38
N SER A 920 -2.53 -32.00 -0.94
CA SER A 920 -3.11 -32.54 -2.16
C SER A 920 -2.44 -32.04 -3.45
N ILE A 921 -1.45 -31.15 -3.36
CA ILE A 921 -0.64 -30.73 -4.52
C ILE A 921 0.14 -31.93 -5.07
N GLU A 922 -0.06 -32.26 -6.34
CA GLU A 922 0.55 -33.43 -6.99
C GLU A 922 2.02 -33.22 -7.38
N ASN A 923 2.42 -31.98 -7.69
CA ASN A 923 3.82 -31.66 -8.02
C ASN A 923 4.66 -31.58 -6.73
N GLU A 924 5.63 -32.50 -6.58
CA GLU A 924 6.41 -32.68 -5.36
C GLU A 924 7.25 -31.45 -5.01
N LEU A 925 7.84 -30.79 -6.00
CA LEU A 925 8.70 -29.62 -5.79
C LEU A 925 7.88 -28.41 -5.34
N VAL A 926 6.70 -28.21 -5.92
CA VAL A 926 5.79 -27.14 -5.50
C VAL A 926 5.17 -27.44 -4.15
N LEU A 927 4.83 -28.70 -3.85
CA LEU A 927 4.38 -29.09 -2.52
C LEU A 927 5.44 -28.76 -1.46
N LEU A 928 6.71 -29.10 -1.71
CA LEU A 928 7.81 -28.79 -0.79
C LEU A 928 8.00 -27.28 -0.58
N ASP A 929 7.97 -26.49 -1.64
CA ASP A 929 8.04 -25.02 -1.56
C ASP A 929 6.85 -24.45 -0.78
N VAL A 930 5.63 -24.84 -1.12
CA VAL A 930 4.40 -24.35 -0.48
C VAL A 930 4.34 -24.74 1.01
N LEU A 931 4.75 -25.95 1.38
CA LEU A 931 4.83 -26.37 2.78
C LEU A 931 5.92 -25.59 3.55
N SER A 932 6.97 -25.12 2.86
CA SER A 932 7.99 -24.26 3.49
C SER A 932 7.45 -22.89 3.91
N TRP A 933 6.34 -22.44 3.31
CA TRP A 933 5.69 -21.17 3.66
C TRP A 933 4.95 -21.21 5.00
N LEU A 934 4.72 -22.41 5.55
CA LEU A 934 4.02 -22.62 6.81
C LEU A 934 4.94 -22.53 8.04
N ASN A 935 6.25 -22.45 7.82
CA ASN A 935 7.29 -22.50 8.86
C ASN A 935 7.81 -21.13 9.26
#